data_AF-A0AA91EWU7-F1
#
_entry.id   AF-A0AA91EWU7-F1
#
_cell.length_a   1.000
_cell.length_b   1.000
_cell.length_c   1.000
_cell.angle_alpha   90.00
_cell.angle_beta   90.00
_cell.angle_gamma   90.00
#
_symmetry.space_group_name_H-M   'P 1'
#
loop_
_entity.id
_entity.type
_entity.pdbx_description
1 polymer ?
#
loop_
_entity_poly.entity_id
_entity_poly.type
_entity_poly.pdbx_seq_one_letter_code
_entity_poly.pdbx_strand_id
1 'polypeptide(L)'
;MDAQGHGRVNRQRAVGATSTVAGFLAFGVMPLCAAPEAQADFGFEDLFDPAAWIQTAPADFDGWTEPSAWAALLSGFGEASAEPAAADTWNATAFLDQWFYEPLHDGLQQWIASPFGTQVDDFINQVSGQFLIGNGADGTLQNPDGGDGGLWFGDGGAGFDGTGQGVAGGDGGDAVGWIGNGGAGGAGAAGLAGGDGGSGGLMAGSGGAGGEGGAGIAGGAGGAGGDGGAAPGWLFGLGGLGGAGGDGGVGVTGAAGQWALGGGVGGVGGVGGAGGAGGQGGNAAGMFANGGGGGAGGNSGDGGRGGGGAIGDAATRGSGGNGGTGGNAGSSVGVGGAGGTAGLVGQQGARGSDGTLGNGGDGGDGGDGVSGAYILAGDGGDGGAGGSGLVGGNGGVGGDGGVGSGLREEPLGLAQFLAAQTGGNGGTGGTGGLSMVAGGVAGGGGDGGAGGDGARYIDGVPGVGGPGQGGVGGAGGAGEADGAGGPGYGGGGGGGGGGAAIYSTGGGNAGGTAIGGNGAAGGAGSATAAGGTGGHGGWALISADGAGSVAGGALSVATGGAGGAAIGSGVGGAGGLAAILADSAGNASGTVTAGHGGAGSDGGTGGDGGVAANGALLTTGGTATGDSVGGNGGDATGTGSIGGNGGGAAVQVSQAPGSATGTGTGGQGGAASNGGHGGNGGIGGVASFCDCSTSGDGRGGDGGAADGVGSVGGDGGGGAVQALGTGSGFITGGTATGGNGGAGSGGAHGGAGGIGKVEGDGASFYSISGGSATGGNGGDSGAPGVGTAIGGAGGAGGLGQVEMDTGSSTDAVSRGGDGGVGGDGGAPGANGTGVGGVGGAGGTGGEDGTGVGGVGGNGGRGGNGGFDGTVGAVGSAGADNP
;
A
#
# COMPACT_ATOMS: atom_id res chain seq x y z
N MET A 1 42.15 -17.01 7.33
CA MET A 1 42.53 -18.42 7.57
C MET A 1 41.88 -19.23 6.47
N ASP A 2 42.64 -20.09 5.80
CA ASP A 2 42.17 -20.87 4.67
C ASP A 2 41.35 -22.09 5.09
N ALA A 3 40.35 -22.43 4.29
CA ALA A 3 39.92 -23.82 4.05
C ALA A 3 39.21 -23.89 2.69
N GLN A 4 39.70 -24.76 1.81
CA GLN A 4 39.06 -25.07 0.51
C GLN A 4 38.20 -26.33 0.61
N GLY A 5 37.30 -26.55 -0.36
CA GLY A 5 37.10 -27.90 -0.89
C GLY A 5 35.67 -28.36 -1.18
N HIS A 6 35.32 -28.38 -2.47
CA HIS A 6 34.31 -29.24 -3.12
C HIS A 6 32.82 -29.02 -2.71
N GLY A 7 31.84 -28.93 -3.61
CA GLY A 7 31.82 -29.03 -5.07
C GLY A 7 31.18 -30.32 -5.59
N ARG A 8 29.99 -30.23 -6.18
CA ARG A 8 29.34 -31.29 -6.99
C ARG A 8 28.31 -30.70 -7.97
N VAL A 9 28.55 -30.86 -9.27
CA VAL A 9 27.58 -30.58 -10.33
C VAL A 9 26.75 -31.85 -10.56
N ASN A 10 25.43 -31.74 -10.49
CA ASN A 10 24.54 -32.91 -10.63
C ASN A 10 24.23 -33.18 -12.11
N ARG A 11 25.00 -34.07 -12.75
CA ARG A 11 24.68 -34.62 -14.08
C ARG A 11 24.08 -36.02 -13.93
N GLN A 12 22.81 -36.20 -14.30
CA GLN A 12 22.25 -37.53 -14.57
C GLN A 12 22.47 -37.89 -16.06
N ARG A 13 22.58 -39.18 -16.38
CA ARG A 13 23.01 -39.67 -17.70
C ARG A 13 22.48 -41.08 -18.00
N ALA A 14 22.34 -41.38 -19.30
CA ALA A 14 22.16 -42.72 -19.90
C ALA A 14 20.77 -43.39 -19.71
N VAL A 15 20.34 -44.41 -20.47
CA VAL A 15 21.07 -45.36 -21.37
C VAL A 15 20.26 -45.71 -22.64
N GLY A 16 20.93 -46.01 -23.76
CA GLY A 16 20.40 -46.75 -24.94
C GLY A 16 20.88 -46.15 -26.28
N ALA A 17 21.83 -46.68 -27.08
CA ALA A 17 22.12 -48.04 -27.61
C ALA A 17 21.08 -48.49 -28.68
N THR A 18 21.40 -48.93 -29.91
CA THR A 18 22.64 -49.15 -30.72
C THR A 18 22.20 -49.18 -32.22
N SER A 19 22.99 -49.09 -33.31
CA SER A 19 24.23 -49.82 -33.70
C SER A 19 24.88 -49.30 -35.01
N THR A 20 26.20 -49.55 -35.19
CA THR A 20 27.02 -49.76 -36.42
C THR A 20 26.37 -49.72 -37.83
N VAL A 21 27.03 -49.28 -38.93
CA VAL A 21 28.36 -49.70 -39.46
C VAL A 21 29.12 -48.58 -40.21
N ALA A 22 30.46 -48.68 -40.17
CA ALA A 22 31.53 -47.84 -40.72
C ALA A 22 31.56 -47.51 -42.25
N GLY A 23 32.36 -46.48 -42.58
CA GLY A 23 32.83 -46.15 -43.94
C GLY A 23 34.07 -45.25 -43.89
N PHE A 24 35.26 -45.84 -43.72
CA PHE A 24 36.53 -45.11 -43.53
C PHE A 24 37.38 -45.15 -44.81
N LEU A 25 37.91 -43.99 -45.27
CA LEU A 25 39.03 -43.96 -46.21
C LEU A 25 39.76 -42.60 -46.14
N ALA A 26 41.08 -42.63 -46.10
CA ALA A 26 41.93 -41.44 -46.05
C ALA A 26 43.25 -41.68 -46.80
N PHE A 27 43.66 -40.66 -47.56
CA PHE A 27 44.98 -40.41 -48.17
C PHE A 27 45.04 -38.87 -48.28
N GLY A 28 46.09 -38.14 -47.86
CA GLY A 28 47.48 -38.29 -48.27
C GLY A 28 47.65 -37.52 -49.59
N VAL A 29 48.50 -36.49 -49.74
CA VAL A 29 49.83 -36.23 -49.13
C VAL A 29 50.15 -34.71 -49.12
N MET A 30 51.03 -34.24 -48.22
CA MET A 30 51.60 -32.88 -48.20
C MET A 30 53.02 -32.83 -48.83
N PRO A 31 53.65 -31.64 -48.95
CA PRO A 31 53.28 -30.48 -49.76
C PRO A 31 54.30 -30.29 -50.91
N LEU A 32 54.04 -29.38 -51.86
CA LEU A 32 55.08 -28.95 -52.81
C LEU A 32 55.27 -27.43 -52.75
N CYS A 33 56.52 -27.02 -52.61
CA CYS A 33 56.93 -25.62 -52.66
C CYS A 33 56.85 -25.13 -54.11
N ALA A 34 55.90 -24.24 -54.40
CA ALA A 34 55.98 -23.37 -55.57
C ALA A 34 57.11 -22.35 -55.35
N ALA A 35 57.82 -22.00 -56.43
CA ALA A 35 58.66 -20.81 -56.43
C ALA A 35 57.78 -19.55 -56.29
N PRO A 36 58.33 -18.38 -55.86
CA PRO A 36 57.56 -17.15 -55.94
C PRO A 36 57.19 -16.90 -57.41
N GLU A 37 55.89 -16.97 -57.71
CA GLU A 37 55.38 -16.54 -59.00
C GLU A 37 55.63 -15.03 -59.10
N ALA A 38 56.34 -14.63 -60.16
CA ALA A 38 56.56 -13.22 -60.41
C ALA A 38 55.19 -12.57 -60.63
N GLN A 39 54.95 -11.42 -59.97
CA GLN A 39 53.67 -10.72 -60.06
C GLN A 39 53.28 -10.57 -61.53
N ALA A 40 52.20 -11.25 -61.93
CA ALA A 40 51.52 -10.96 -63.18
C ALA A 40 51.03 -9.50 -63.11
N ASP A 41 51.03 -8.83 -64.26
CA ASP A 41 50.71 -7.41 -64.36
C ASP A 41 49.22 -7.23 -64.05
N PHE A 42 48.90 -6.83 -62.82
CA PHE A 42 47.55 -6.85 -62.24
C PHE A 42 46.63 -5.95 -63.08
N GLY A 43 45.83 -6.59 -63.92
CA GLY A 43 45.11 -5.94 -65.00
C GLY A 43 43.77 -5.35 -64.57
N PHE A 44 43.18 -4.56 -65.47
CA PHE A 44 41.78 -4.16 -65.33
C PHE A 44 40.81 -5.34 -65.47
N GLU A 45 41.27 -6.46 -66.06
CA GLU A 45 40.53 -7.72 -66.13
C GLU A 45 40.51 -8.43 -64.75
N ASP A 46 41.63 -8.38 -64.01
CA ASP A 46 41.78 -8.97 -62.67
C ASP A 46 41.00 -8.19 -61.58
N LEU A 47 40.40 -7.05 -61.96
CA LEU A 47 39.41 -6.31 -61.16
C LEU A 47 38.06 -7.04 -61.07
N PHE A 48 37.84 -8.05 -61.92
CA PHE A 48 36.57 -8.79 -62.04
C PHE A 48 36.72 -10.31 -61.88
N ASP A 49 37.89 -10.81 -61.44
CA ASP A 49 38.11 -12.22 -61.10
C ASP A 49 38.20 -12.42 -59.57
N PRO A 50 37.18 -13.02 -58.92
CA PRO A 50 37.22 -13.32 -57.49
C PRO A 50 38.40 -14.20 -57.06
N ALA A 51 38.92 -15.06 -57.95
CA ALA A 51 40.05 -15.94 -57.64
C ALA A 51 41.39 -15.20 -57.53
N ALA A 52 41.49 -13.99 -58.09
CA ALA A 52 42.67 -13.14 -57.92
C ALA A 52 42.75 -12.57 -56.49
N TRP A 53 41.61 -12.42 -55.79
CA TRP A 53 41.51 -11.70 -54.51
C TRP A 53 41.29 -12.64 -53.31
N ILE A 54 40.51 -13.70 -53.48
CA ILE A 54 40.11 -14.61 -52.39
C ILE A 54 41.03 -15.84 -52.34
N GLN A 55 42.15 -15.75 -51.61
CA GLN A 55 43.19 -16.81 -51.54
C GLN A 55 42.77 -18.12 -50.83
N THR A 56 41.52 -18.25 -50.38
CA THR A 56 40.96 -19.49 -49.79
C THR A 56 39.59 -19.87 -50.36
N ALA A 57 39.25 -19.42 -51.58
CA ALA A 57 38.03 -19.84 -52.26
C ALA A 57 38.06 -21.35 -52.62
N PRO A 58 36.89 -22.02 -52.71
CA PRO A 58 36.75 -23.29 -53.43
C PRO A 58 37.21 -23.13 -54.89
N ALA A 59 37.86 -24.16 -55.44
CA ALA A 59 38.60 -24.07 -56.70
C ALA A 59 37.72 -24.15 -57.98
N ASP A 60 36.42 -23.82 -57.87
CA ASP A 60 35.38 -24.12 -58.86
C ASP A 60 34.31 -23.02 -59.03
N PHE A 61 34.71 -21.75 -58.91
CA PHE A 61 33.86 -20.58 -59.24
C PHE A 61 33.41 -20.50 -60.72
N ASP A 62 34.11 -21.20 -61.62
CA ASP A 62 33.89 -21.18 -63.08
C ASP A 62 32.43 -21.58 -63.47
N GLY A 63 31.81 -22.47 -62.69
CA GLY A 63 30.44 -22.93 -62.88
C GLY A 63 29.35 -21.89 -62.54
N TRP A 64 29.69 -20.78 -61.89
CA TRP A 64 28.72 -19.78 -61.39
C TRP A 64 28.24 -18.80 -62.47
N THR A 65 28.94 -18.71 -63.61
CA THR A 65 28.53 -17.89 -64.76
C THR A 65 27.56 -18.62 -65.72
N GLU A 66 27.42 -19.94 -65.57
CA GLU A 66 26.65 -20.81 -66.46
C GLU A 66 25.17 -20.91 -66.04
N PRO A 67 24.20 -20.41 -66.83
CA PRO A 67 22.77 -20.48 -66.48
C PRO A 67 22.23 -21.90 -66.32
N SER A 68 22.96 -22.89 -66.86
CA SER A 68 22.64 -24.32 -66.75
C SER A 68 22.89 -24.90 -65.35
N ALA A 69 23.93 -24.42 -64.64
CA ALA A 69 24.19 -24.78 -63.25
C ALA A 69 23.11 -24.19 -62.31
N TRP A 70 22.78 -22.91 -62.53
CA TRP A 70 21.67 -22.25 -61.85
C TRP A 70 20.32 -22.96 -62.08
N ALA A 71 20.02 -23.38 -63.31
CA ALA A 71 18.79 -24.12 -63.59
C ALA A 71 18.69 -25.46 -62.81
N ALA A 72 19.81 -26.15 -62.60
CA ALA A 72 19.84 -27.37 -61.79
C ALA A 72 19.60 -27.06 -60.30
N LEU A 73 20.29 -26.05 -59.75
CA LEU A 73 20.08 -25.58 -58.37
C LEU A 73 18.63 -25.11 -58.14
N LEU A 74 18.08 -24.30 -59.05
CA LEU A 74 16.71 -23.80 -58.97
C LEU A 74 15.66 -24.92 -59.05
N SER A 75 15.93 -26.00 -59.79
CA SER A 75 15.05 -27.18 -59.82
C SER A 75 15.03 -27.94 -58.49
N GLY A 76 16.06 -27.79 -57.65
CA GLY A 76 16.17 -28.39 -56.33
C GLY A 76 15.22 -27.81 -55.27
N PHE A 77 14.82 -26.54 -55.40
CA PHE A 77 13.82 -25.91 -54.50
C PHE A 77 12.37 -26.36 -54.79
N GLY A 78 12.16 -27.28 -55.75
CA GLY A 78 10.88 -27.52 -56.41
C GLY A 78 9.83 -28.37 -55.68
N GLU A 79 10.18 -29.11 -54.62
CA GLU A 79 9.22 -29.93 -53.86
C GLU A 79 9.42 -29.83 -52.34
N ALA A 80 8.52 -29.13 -51.65
CA ALA A 80 8.40 -29.09 -50.19
C ALA A 80 7.01 -29.58 -49.76
N SER A 81 6.92 -30.84 -49.33
CA SER A 81 5.67 -31.47 -48.89
C SER A 81 5.26 -31.06 -47.47
N ALA A 82 3.98 -30.77 -47.24
CA ALA A 82 3.47 -30.32 -45.95
C ALA A 82 3.25 -31.47 -44.94
N GLU A 83 4.14 -31.58 -43.95
CA GLU A 83 3.89 -32.21 -42.64
C GLU A 83 4.67 -31.41 -41.56
N PRO A 84 4.18 -31.31 -40.30
CA PRO A 84 4.78 -30.44 -39.28
C PRO A 84 5.78 -31.11 -38.32
N ALA A 85 6.57 -30.25 -37.68
CA ALA A 85 7.45 -30.48 -36.51
C ALA A 85 8.83 -31.13 -36.74
N ALA A 86 9.86 -30.47 -36.18
CA ALA A 86 11.22 -30.96 -35.96
C ALA A 86 11.99 -31.46 -37.21
N ALA A 87 12.08 -30.60 -38.24
CA ALA A 87 13.04 -30.75 -39.32
C ALA A 87 14.14 -29.66 -39.24
N ASP A 88 15.36 -30.03 -39.61
CA ASP A 88 16.45 -29.09 -39.92
C ASP A 88 16.14 -28.47 -41.30
N THR A 89 15.38 -27.37 -41.30
CA THR A 89 14.82 -26.79 -42.53
C THR A 89 15.89 -26.05 -43.31
N TRP A 90 16.42 -26.70 -44.35
CA TRP A 90 17.43 -26.15 -45.24
C TRP A 90 17.00 -24.78 -45.82
N ASN A 91 17.61 -23.71 -45.31
CA ASN A 91 17.26 -22.33 -45.61
C ASN A 91 18.13 -21.82 -46.76
N ALA A 92 17.56 -21.74 -47.96
CA ALA A 92 18.25 -21.32 -49.18
C ALA A 92 18.93 -19.95 -49.03
N THR A 93 18.26 -18.98 -48.39
CA THR A 93 18.77 -17.63 -48.20
C THR A 93 19.94 -17.62 -47.22
N ALA A 94 19.85 -18.31 -46.07
CA ALA A 94 20.95 -18.41 -45.12
C ALA A 94 22.14 -19.24 -45.64
N PHE A 95 21.90 -20.19 -46.56
CA PHE A 95 22.96 -20.91 -47.26
C PHE A 95 23.70 -20.00 -48.26
N LEU A 96 22.97 -19.17 -49.01
CA LEU A 96 23.57 -18.19 -49.92
C LEU A 96 24.31 -17.07 -49.18
N ASP A 97 23.76 -16.63 -48.05
CA ASP A 97 24.39 -15.68 -47.13
C ASP A 97 25.78 -16.18 -46.69
N GLN A 98 25.81 -17.27 -45.93
CA GLN A 98 27.04 -17.78 -45.29
C GLN A 98 28.10 -18.36 -46.24
N TRP A 99 27.71 -18.85 -47.43
CA TRP A 99 28.63 -19.55 -48.34
C TRP A 99 28.94 -18.81 -49.64
N PHE A 100 28.23 -17.71 -49.93
CA PHE A 100 28.44 -16.93 -51.16
C PHE A 100 28.43 -15.42 -50.92
N TYR A 101 27.55 -14.88 -50.06
CA TYR A 101 27.49 -13.44 -49.81
C TYR A 101 28.59 -13.00 -48.84
N GLU A 102 28.64 -13.53 -47.61
CA GLU A 102 29.68 -13.18 -46.61
C GLU A 102 31.10 -13.29 -47.21
N PRO A 103 31.51 -14.37 -47.91
CA PRO A 103 32.88 -14.49 -48.43
C PRO A 103 33.21 -13.54 -49.60
N LEU A 104 32.21 -13.18 -50.42
CA LEU A 104 32.36 -12.21 -51.51
C LEU A 104 32.44 -10.78 -50.96
N HIS A 105 31.59 -10.48 -49.99
CA HIS A 105 31.57 -9.21 -49.27
C HIS A 105 32.87 -8.98 -48.50
N ASP A 106 33.33 -9.94 -47.69
CA ASP A 106 34.64 -9.92 -47.02
C ASP A 106 35.81 -9.70 -48.01
N GLY A 107 35.71 -10.27 -49.22
CA GLY A 107 36.70 -10.08 -50.29
C GLY A 107 36.72 -8.65 -50.84
N LEU A 108 35.55 -8.08 -51.12
CA LEU A 108 35.39 -6.68 -51.55
C LEU A 108 35.83 -5.69 -50.46
N GLN A 109 35.50 -5.96 -49.20
CA GLN A 109 35.90 -5.14 -48.07
C GLN A 109 37.42 -5.18 -47.83
N GLN A 110 38.05 -6.36 -47.99
CA GLN A 110 39.50 -6.48 -47.97
C GLN A 110 40.18 -5.77 -49.15
N TRP A 111 39.55 -5.73 -50.35
CA TRP A 111 40.05 -4.93 -51.48
C TRP A 111 40.04 -3.43 -51.15
N ILE A 112 38.87 -2.88 -50.81
CA ILE A 112 38.65 -1.45 -50.55
C ILE A 112 39.58 -0.92 -49.45
N ALA A 113 39.75 -1.70 -48.37
CA ALA A 113 40.63 -1.36 -47.25
C ALA A 113 42.14 -1.62 -47.53
N SER A 114 42.51 -2.22 -48.66
CA SER A 114 43.90 -2.54 -48.96
C SER A 114 44.69 -1.31 -49.46
N PRO A 115 45.96 -1.12 -49.06
CA PRO A 115 46.78 0.00 -49.55
C PRO A 115 47.04 0.04 -51.06
N PHE A 116 46.69 -1.03 -51.80
CA PHE A 116 46.72 -1.05 -53.27
C PHE A 116 45.34 -0.72 -53.85
N GLY A 117 44.28 -1.36 -53.35
CA GLY A 117 42.88 -1.07 -53.72
C GLY A 117 42.56 0.41 -53.57
N THR A 118 42.85 1.02 -52.42
CA THR A 118 42.62 2.47 -52.22
C THR A 118 43.30 3.34 -53.28
N GLN A 119 44.49 2.99 -53.79
CA GLN A 119 45.16 3.76 -54.86
C GLN A 119 44.50 3.57 -56.24
N VAL A 120 43.93 2.39 -56.50
CA VAL A 120 43.20 2.07 -57.73
C VAL A 120 41.80 2.70 -57.70
N ASP A 121 41.11 2.57 -56.57
CA ASP A 121 39.76 3.09 -56.33
C ASP A 121 39.77 4.63 -56.32
N ASP A 122 40.73 5.29 -55.65
CA ASP A 122 40.94 6.75 -55.73
C ASP A 122 41.12 7.21 -57.19
N PHE A 123 41.87 6.45 -58.00
CA PHE A 123 42.09 6.77 -59.41
C PHE A 123 40.81 6.59 -60.24
N ILE A 124 40.05 5.51 -60.03
CA ILE A 124 38.77 5.25 -60.70
C ILE A 124 37.74 6.34 -60.33
N ASN A 125 37.64 6.69 -59.06
CA ASN A 125 36.76 7.74 -58.55
C ASN A 125 37.16 9.13 -59.09
N GLN A 126 38.47 9.45 -59.10
CA GLN A 126 38.98 10.72 -59.62
C GLN A 126 38.79 10.87 -61.14
N VAL A 127 39.00 9.81 -61.92
CA VAL A 127 38.89 9.86 -63.40
C VAL A 127 37.44 9.84 -63.87
N SER A 128 36.54 9.16 -63.15
CA SER A 128 35.10 9.20 -63.42
C SER A 128 34.43 10.50 -62.94
N GLY A 129 34.96 11.12 -61.88
CA GLY A 129 34.33 12.25 -61.19
C GLY A 129 33.11 11.84 -60.34
N GLN A 130 33.00 10.56 -59.98
CA GLN A 130 31.93 9.98 -59.16
C GLN A 130 32.53 9.07 -58.08
N PHE A 131 31.79 8.84 -56.99
CA PHE A 131 32.14 7.82 -56.02
C PHE A 131 31.61 6.46 -56.51
N LEU A 132 32.46 5.66 -57.14
CA LEU A 132 32.10 4.38 -57.76
C LEU A 132 32.48 3.19 -56.90
N ILE A 133 33.66 3.22 -56.29
CA ILE A 133 34.17 2.14 -55.43
C ILE A 133 34.64 2.73 -54.11
N GLY A 134 34.18 2.15 -53.00
CA GLY A 134 34.56 2.53 -51.64
C GLY A 134 33.37 2.59 -50.69
N ASN A 135 33.64 2.40 -49.39
CA ASN A 135 32.60 2.53 -48.38
C ASN A 135 32.28 4.00 -48.09
N GLY A 136 31.04 4.26 -47.69
CA GLY A 136 30.63 5.52 -47.10
C GLY A 136 31.40 5.83 -45.82
N ALA A 137 31.53 7.13 -45.52
CA ALA A 137 32.16 7.58 -44.28
C ALA A 137 31.18 7.46 -43.10
N ASP A 138 31.66 6.95 -41.96
CA ASP A 138 30.87 6.91 -40.73
C ASP A 138 30.43 8.31 -40.29
N GLY A 139 29.23 8.36 -39.70
CA GLY A 139 28.61 9.54 -39.13
C GLY A 139 29.45 10.17 -38.01
N THR A 140 29.25 11.47 -37.81
CA THR A 140 29.98 12.26 -36.81
C THR A 140 29.03 13.19 -36.05
N LEU A 141 29.45 13.68 -34.88
CA LEU A 141 28.71 14.68 -34.11
C LEU A 141 28.39 16.00 -34.88
N GLN A 142 28.98 16.23 -36.06
CA GLN A 142 28.68 17.39 -36.92
C GLN A 142 27.83 17.04 -38.16
N ASN A 143 27.82 15.77 -38.56
CA ASN A 143 27.00 15.20 -39.64
C ASN A 143 26.62 13.79 -39.18
N PRO A 144 25.52 13.62 -38.42
CA PRO A 144 25.24 12.37 -37.73
C PRO A 144 25.08 11.19 -38.69
N ASP A 145 24.54 11.44 -39.87
CA ASP A 145 24.21 10.40 -40.84
C ASP A 145 25.48 9.87 -41.52
N GLY A 146 25.52 8.56 -41.74
CA GLY A 146 26.56 7.89 -42.50
C GLY A 146 26.47 8.23 -43.99
N GLY A 147 27.62 8.31 -44.67
CA GLY A 147 27.67 8.54 -46.11
C GLY A 147 27.28 7.29 -46.91
N ASP A 148 26.81 7.49 -48.14
CA ASP A 148 26.52 6.41 -49.09
C ASP A 148 27.79 5.68 -49.55
N GLY A 149 27.65 4.38 -49.84
CA GLY A 149 28.66 3.56 -50.49
C GLY A 149 28.79 3.84 -52.00
N GLY A 150 29.87 3.35 -52.60
CA GLY A 150 30.19 3.54 -54.02
C GLY A 150 29.11 3.00 -54.97
N LEU A 151 28.85 3.75 -56.06
CA LEU A 151 27.80 3.43 -57.06
C LEU A 151 27.99 2.09 -57.80
N TRP A 152 29.14 1.42 -57.65
CA TRP A 152 29.36 0.05 -58.10
C TRP A 152 29.54 -0.91 -56.93
N PHE A 153 30.47 -0.62 -56.01
CA PHE A 153 30.79 -1.47 -54.86
C PHE A 153 31.14 -0.64 -53.62
N GLY A 154 30.62 -1.06 -52.47
CA GLY A 154 30.94 -0.48 -51.17
C GLY A 154 29.74 -0.45 -50.23
N ASP A 155 30.02 -0.48 -48.94
CA ASP A 155 29.02 -0.42 -47.87
C ASP A 155 28.67 1.04 -47.55
N GLY A 156 27.49 1.27 -46.98
CA GLY A 156 27.16 2.55 -46.37
C GLY A 156 27.90 2.74 -45.04
N GLY A 157 28.26 3.99 -44.72
CA GLY A 157 28.86 4.33 -43.43
C GLY A 157 27.85 4.15 -42.28
N ALA A 158 28.34 3.79 -41.09
CA ALA A 158 27.48 3.68 -39.91
C ALA A 158 27.00 5.06 -39.44
N GLY A 159 25.75 5.16 -39.00
CA GLY A 159 25.19 6.35 -38.38
C GLY A 159 25.80 6.64 -37.00
N PHE A 160 25.83 7.91 -36.62
CA PHE A 160 26.46 8.36 -35.37
C PHE A 160 25.58 8.09 -34.14
N ASP A 161 26.15 7.43 -33.13
CA ASP A 161 25.52 7.28 -31.81
C ASP A 161 25.32 8.63 -31.11
N GLY A 162 24.07 8.93 -30.79
CA GLY A 162 23.62 10.11 -30.07
C GLY A 162 24.24 10.24 -28.68
N THR A 163 25.38 10.94 -28.59
CA THR A 163 25.93 11.37 -27.30
C THR A 163 24.98 12.35 -26.59
N GLY A 164 25.02 12.41 -25.25
CA GLY A 164 24.04 13.08 -24.38
C GLY A 164 23.94 14.62 -24.43
N GLN A 165 23.78 15.18 -25.64
CA GLN A 165 23.64 16.61 -25.95
C GLN A 165 22.54 16.86 -27.00
N GLY A 166 21.44 16.09 -26.94
CA GLY A 166 20.25 16.37 -27.75
C GLY A 166 20.35 16.02 -29.24
N VAL A 167 21.24 15.09 -29.59
CA VAL A 167 21.42 14.56 -30.95
C VAL A 167 20.72 13.19 -31.01
N ALA A 168 19.82 13.01 -31.98
CA ALA A 168 19.25 11.69 -32.29
C ALA A 168 20.34 10.77 -32.87
N GLY A 169 20.07 9.48 -32.99
CA GLY A 169 20.90 8.62 -33.80
C GLY A 169 20.93 9.13 -35.25
N GLY A 170 22.10 9.16 -35.87
CA GLY A 170 22.20 9.44 -37.30
C GLY A 170 21.79 8.24 -38.13
N ASP A 171 21.23 8.48 -39.32
CA ASP A 171 20.83 7.40 -40.22
C ASP A 171 22.08 6.68 -40.80
N GLY A 172 21.97 5.40 -41.09
CA GLY A 172 23.01 4.64 -41.80
C GLY A 172 22.98 4.92 -43.30
N GLY A 173 24.14 5.02 -43.95
CA GLY A 173 24.22 5.34 -45.38
C GLY A 173 23.73 4.20 -46.29
N ASP A 174 23.25 4.52 -47.49
CA ASP A 174 22.83 3.51 -48.48
C ASP A 174 24.04 2.87 -49.18
N ALA A 175 24.05 1.55 -49.35
CA ALA A 175 24.89 0.88 -50.34
C ALA A 175 24.25 1.01 -51.73
N VAL A 176 24.35 2.20 -52.33
CA VAL A 176 23.69 2.57 -53.61
C VAL A 176 24.17 1.73 -54.81
N GLY A 177 25.28 1.00 -54.68
CA GLY A 177 25.89 0.18 -55.72
C GLY A 177 25.23 -1.17 -56.02
N TRP A 178 25.94 -2.01 -56.76
CA TRP A 178 25.48 -3.36 -57.11
C TRP A 178 25.61 -4.34 -55.95
N ILE A 179 26.73 -4.29 -55.22
CA ILE A 179 27.03 -5.15 -54.08
C ILE A 179 27.57 -4.31 -52.93
N GLY A 180 26.94 -4.45 -51.76
CA GLY A 180 27.31 -3.78 -50.51
C GLY A 180 26.21 -3.86 -49.47
N ASN A 181 26.56 -3.68 -48.20
CA ASN A 181 25.64 -3.60 -47.08
C ASN A 181 25.33 -2.16 -46.71
N GLY A 182 24.08 -1.84 -46.43
CA GLY A 182 23.71 -0.54 -45.88
C GLY A 182 24.27 -0.35 -44.47
N GLY A 183 24.62 0.87 -44.11
CA GLY A 183 25.17 1.20 -42.80
C GLY A 183 24.14 0.97 -41.69
N ALA A 184 24.58 0.56 -40.49
CA ALA A 184 23.70 0.53 -39.32
C ALA A 184 23.37 1.97 -38.87
N GLY A 185 22.12 2.22 -38.47
CA GLY A 185 21.71 3.48 -37.87
C GLY A 185 22.26 3.63 -36.44
N GLY A 186 22.63 4.84 -36.05
CA GLY A 186 23.18 5.12 -34.72
C GLY A 186 22.12 5.06 -33.62
N ALA A 187 22.51 4.74 -32.39
CA ALA A 187 21.60 4.77 -31.25
C ALA A 187 21.22 6.21 -30.84
N GLY A 188 20.02 6.42 -30.29
CA GLY A 188 19.53 7.73 -29.85
C GLY A 188 20.08 8.18 -28.50
N ALA A 189 20.36 9.49 -28.35
CA ALA A 189 20.55 10.08 -27.03
C ALA A 189 19.27 10.02 -26.19
N ALA A 190 19.37 10.15 -24.86
CA ALA A 190 18.24 9.99 -23.94
C ALA A 190 16.96 10.75 -24.35
N GLY A 191 15.88 10.01 -24.59
CA GLY A 191 14.58 10.51 -25.05
C GLY A 191 14.46 10.84 -26.54
N LEU A 192 15.48 10.53 -27.36
CA LEU A 192 15.53 10.77 -28.80
C LEU A 192 15.61 9.46 -29.58
N ALA A 193 15.12 9.49 -30.83
CA ALA A 193 15.12 8.31 -31.68
C ALA A 193 16.54 7.83 -32.03
N GLY A 194 16.68 6.53 -32.30
CA GLY A 194 17.77 6.01 -33.10
C GLY A 194 17.58 6.38 -34.58
N GLY A 195 18.65 6.33 -35.36
CA GLY A 195 18.59 6.56 -36.81
C GLY A 195 18.17 5.30 -37.56
N ASP A 196 17.60 5.48 -38.75
CA ASP A 196 17.20 4.38 -39.61
C ASP A 196 18.44 3.66 -40.18
N GLY A 197 18.31 2.37 -40.49
CA GLY A 197 19.36 1.59 -41.16
C GLY A 197 19.39 1.85 -42.66
N GLY A 198 20.58 1.97 -43.24
CA GLY A 198 20.77 2.19 -44.67
C GLY A 198 20.42 0.98 -45.53
N SER A 199 20.12 1.19 -46.80
CA SER A 199 19.71 0.15 -47.75
C SER A 199 20.90 -0.66 -48.29
N GLY A 200 20.69 -1.95 -48.57
CA GLY A 200 21.67 -2.82 -49.24
C GLY A 200 21.71 -2.68 -50.77
N GLY A 201 22.74 -3.26 -51.38
CA GLY A 201 23.02 -3.19 -52.81
C GLY A 201 21.94 -3.74 -53.75
N LEU A 202 21.92 -3.20 -54.98
CA LEU A 202 20.88 -3.44 -56.00
C LEU A 202 20.88 -4.85 -56.62
N MET A 203 21.94 -5.64 -56.47
CA MET A 203 22.00 -7.06 -56.86
C MET A 203 22.14 -8.00 -55.67
N ALA A 204 23.00 -7.67 -54.70
CA ALA A 204 23.18 -8.42 -53.47
C ALA A 204 23.60 -7.51 -52.30
N GLY A 205 22.87 -7.55 -51.18
CA GLY A 205 23.23 -6.79 -49.98
C GLY A 205 22.26 -6.97 -48.81
N SER A 206 22.75 -6.80 -47.59
CA SER A 206 21.88 -6.58 -46.43
C SER A 206 21.58 -5.08 -46.25
N GLY A 207 20.36 -4.76 -45.82
CA GLY A 207 20.11 -3.46 -45.19
C GLY A 207 20.72 -3.44 -43.78
N GLY A 208 21.20 -2.27 -43.35
CA GLY A 208 21.73 -2.09 -42.00
C GLY A 208 20.64 -2.18 -40.94
N ALA A 209 21.00 -2.54 -39.71
CA ALA A 209 20.06 -2.48 -38.59
C ALA A 209 19.75 -1.01 -38.24
N GLY A 210 18.49 -0.72 -37.88
CA GLY A 210 18.11 0.56 -37.32
C GLY A 210 18.59 0.70 -35.86
N GLY A 211 18.93 1.91 -35.46
CA GLY A 211 19.51 2.20 -34.15
C GLY A 211 18.48 2.14 -33.00
N GLU A 212 18.94 1.80 -31.80
CA GLU A 212 18.07 1.78 -30.61
C GLU A 212 17.65 3.21 -30.20
N GLY A 213 16.39 3.37 -29.79
CA GLY A 213 15.88 4.62 -29.24
C GLY A 213 16.43 4.90 -27.84
N GLY A 214 16.84 6.13 -27.58
CA GLY A 214 17.43 6.51 -26.30
C GLY A 214 16.40 6.51 -25.16
N ALA A 215 16.70 5.82 -24.07
CA ALA A 215 15.85 5.77 -22.87
C ALA A 215 15.55 7.18 -22.31
N GLY A 216 14.34 7.38 -21.81
CA GLY A 216 13.83 8.68 -21.39
C GLY A 216 14.54 9.26 -20.17
N ILE A 217 14.69 10.58 -20.14
CA ILE A 217 15.00 11.31 -18.90
C ILE A 217 13.86 11.17 -17.88
N ALA A 218 14.08 11.49 -16.60
CA ALA A 218 13.08 11.25 -15.55
C ALA A 218 11.69 11.87 -15.86
N GLY A 219 10.66 11.02 -15.93
CA GLY A 219 9.28 11.37 -16.35
C GLY A 219 9.09 11.72 -17.84
N GLY A 220 10.16 11.65 -18.64
CA GLY A 220 10.15 11.85 -20.09
C GLY A 220 10.04 10.52 -20.84
N ALA A 221 9.43 10.55 -22.02
CA ALA A 221 9.32 9.36 -22.87
C ALA A 221 10.68 8.90 -23.41
N GLY A 222 10.80 7.60 -23.69
CA GLY A 222 11.91 7.06 -24.47
C GLY A 222 11.74 7.33 -25.97
N GLY A 223 12.85 7.40 -26.69
CA GLY A 223 12.86 7.58 -28.14
C GLY A 223 12.41 6.34 -28.90
N ALA A 224 11.95 6.50 -30.14
CA ALA A 224 11.68 5.36 -31.03
C ALA A 224 12.99 4.71 -31.50
N GLY A 225 12.99 3.40 -31.74
CA GLY A 225 14.04 2.76 -32.52
C GLY A 225 13.88 3.11 -34.00
N GLY A 226 15.00 3.24 -34.73
CA GLY A 226 14.99 3.47 -36.17
C GLY A 226 14.53 2.24 -36.94
N ASP A 227 13.95 2.44 -38.11
CA ASP A 227 13.55 1.36 -39.01
C ASP A 227 14.78 0.65 -39.60
N GLY A 228 14.68 -0.66 -39.82
CA GLY A 228 15.74 -1.45 -40.44
C GLY A 228 15.83 -1.20 -41.94
N GLY A 229 17.05 -1.18 -42.48
CA GLY A 229 17.30 -0.83 -43.87
C GLY A 229 16.73 -1.82 -44.89
N ALA A 230 16.33 -1.31 -46.05
CA ALA A 230 15.79 -2.14 -47.12
C ALA A 230 16.88 -2.99 -47.80
N ALA A 231 16.51 -4.14 -48.36
CA ALA A 231 17.39 -4.97 -49.17
C ALA A 231 16.76 -5.18 -50.56
N PRO A 232 16.97 -4.25 -51.51
CA PRO A 232 16.37 -4.30 -52.85
C PRO A 232 17.02 -5.31 -53.80
N GLY A 233 18.09 -6.00 -53.37
CA GLY A 233 18.99 -6.81 -54.21
C GLY A 233 18.29 -7.88 -55.05
N TRP A 234 18.39 -7.76 -56.38
CA TRP A 234 17.66 -8.64 -57.31
C TRP A 234 17.92 -10.14 -57.11
N LEU A 235 19.17 -10.52 -56.79
CA LEU A 235 19.54 -11.92 -56.55
C LEU A 235 19.38 -12.30 -55.07
N PHE A 236 19.90 -11.46 -54.17
CA PHE A 236 19.98 -11.73 -52.73
C PHE A 236 19.68 -10.47 -51.91
N GLY A 237 18.96 -10.61 -50.80
CA GLY A 237 18.67 -9.49 -49.90
C GLY A 237 18.30 -9.87 -48.47
N LEU A 238 18.97 -9.29 -47.48
CA LEU A 238 18.57 -9.41 -46.07
C LEU A 238 18.13 -8.06 -45.53
N GLY A 239 16.84 -7.90 -45.24
CA GLY A 239 16.32 -6.68 -44.65
C GLY A 239 16.91 -6.47 -43.25
N GLY A 240 17.31 -5.24 -42.94
CA GLY A 240 17.89 -4.89 -41.65
C GLY A 240 16.92 -5.08 -40.49
N LEU A 241 17.43 -5.36 -39.29
CA LEU A 241 16.57 -5.42 -38.09
C LEU A 241 16.13 -4.00 -37.70
N GLY A 242 14.88 -3.84 -37.27
CA GLY A 242 14.43 -2.59 -36.66
C GLY A 242 15.01 -2.40 -35.26
N GLY A 243 15.38 -1.17 -34.92
CA GLY A 243 15.94 -0.83 -33.61
C GLY A 243 14.92 -0.96 -32.48
N ALA A 244 15.38 -1.31 -31.29
CA ALA A 244 14.51 -1.32 -30.10
C ALA A 244 14.09 0.11 -29.71
N GLY A 245 12.86 0.29 -29.27
CA GLY A 245 12.40 1.55 -28.68
C GLY A 245 12.93 1.73 -27.25
N GLY A 246 13.28 2.96 -26.90
CA GLY A 246 13.82 3.29 -25.58
C GLY A 246 12.78 3.22 -24.47
N ASP A 247 13.19 2.77 -23.29
CA ASP A 247 12.34 2.75 -22.09
C ASP A 247 11.95 4.18 -21.65
N GLY A 248 10.74 4.35 -21.12
CA GLY A 248 10.30 5.58 -20.50
C GLY A 248 11.03 5.85 -19.18
N GLY A 249 11.45 7.10 -18.95
CA GLY A 249 12.21 7.43 -17.74
C GLY A 249 11.34 7.43 -16.49
N VAL A 250 11.84 6.81 -15.41
CA VAL A 250 11.16 6.78 -14.09
C VAL A 250 10.83 8.19 -13.60
N GLY A 251 9.66 8.37 -12.99
CA GLY A 251 9.21 9.65 -12.47
C GLY A 251 10.14 10.24 -11.40
N VAL A 252 10.23 11.57 -11.33
CA VAL A 252 11.10 12.24 -10.34
C VAL A 252 10.65 11.95 -8.90
N THR A 253 11.59 11.66 -8.01
CA THR A 253 11.28 11.52 -6.57
C THR A 253 10.78 12.85 -6.00
N GLY A 254 9.73 12.80 -5.19
CA GLY A 254 9.21 13.97 -4.48
C GLY A 254 10.25 14.56 -3.52
N ALA A 255 10.30 15.89 -3.42
CA ALA A 255 11.22 16.56 -2.50
C ALA A 255 10.88 16.25 -1.04
N ALA A 256 11.88 15.97 -0.20
CA ALA A 256 11.68 15.77 1.23
C ALA A 256 11.06 17.03 1.89
N GLY A 257 10.17 16.80 2.87
CA GLY A 257 9.39 17.84 3.51
C GLY A 257 10.23 18.89 4.24
N GLN A 258 9.77 20.14 4.22
CA GLN A 258 10.45 21.26 4.89
C GLN A 258 9.44 22.20 5.55
N TRP A 259 9.62 22.44 6.86
CA TRP A 259 8.76 23.35 7.65
C TRP A 259 8.68 24.78 7.09
N ALA A 260 9.77 25.26 6.49
CA ALA A 260 9.86 26.61 5.94
C ALA A 260 9.14 26.81 4.59
N LEU A 261 8.80 25.75 3.86
CA LEU A 261 8.31 25.83 2.47
C LEU A 261 7.03 25.03 2.18
N GLY A 262 6.74 23.97 2.94
CA GLY A 262 5.60 23.07 2.71
C GLY A 262 4.87 22.62 3.98
N GLY A 263 5.08 23.30 5.11
CA GLY A 263 4.47 22.90 6.39
C GLY A 263 4.91 21.52 6.88
N GLY A 264 6.11 21.08 6.47
CA GLY A 264 6.68 19.77 6.83
C GLY A 264 6.25 18.61 5.91
N VAL A 265 5.24 18.79 5.07
CA VAL A 265 4.73 17.71 4.18
C VAL A 265 5.72 17.43 3.05
N GLY A 266 5.91 16.14 2.74
CA GLY A 266 6.71 15.68 1.61
C GLY A 266 6.08 15.97 0.24
N GLY A 267 6.92 16.18 -0.77
CA GLY A 267 6.48 16.43 -2.14
C GLY A 267 5.90 15.18 -2.82
N VAL A 268 4.96 15.38 -3.74
CA VAL A 268 4.39 14.31 -4.57
C VAL A 268 5.42 13.81 -5.58
N GLY A 269 5.46 12.50 -5.82
CA GLY A 269 6.30 11.87 -6.85
C GLY A 269 5.82 12.20 -8.28
N GLY A 270 6.76 12.33 -9.21
CA GLY A 270 6.48 12.58 -10.62
C GLY A 270 5.91 11.35 -11.33
N VAL A 271 5.18 11.58 -12.42
CA VAL A 271 4.67 10.50 -13.29
C VAL A 271 5.81 9.92 -14.13
N GLY A 272 5.78 8.61 -14.39
CA GLY A 272 6.74 7.93 -15.27
C GLY A 272 6.57 8.30 -16.76
N GLY A 273 7.63 8.07 -17.54
CA GLY A 273 7.65 8.29 -18.99
C GLY A 273 6.95 7.20 -19.80
N ALA A 274 6.50 7.52 -21.01
CA ALA A 274 6.04 6.52 -21.97
C ALA A 274 7.22 5.78 -22.63
N GLY A 275 7.03 4.51 -22.97
CA GLY A 275 8.00 3.75 -23.77
C GLY A 275 7.96 4.16 -25.24
N GLY A 276 9.13 4.20 -25.90
CA GLY A 276 9.27 4.49 -27.32
C GLY A 276 8.92 3.28 -28.19
N ALA A 277 8.37 3.50 -29.39
CA ALA A 277 8.07 2.41 -30.33
C ALA A 277 9.35 1.75 -30.88
N GLY A 278 9.30 0.46 -31.18
CA GLY A 278 10.35 -0.22 -31.92
C GLY A 278 10.23 0.04 -33.42
N GLY A 279 11.37 0.16 -34.10
CA GLY A 279 11.43 0.39 -35.54
C GLY A 279 10.90 -0.80 -36.35
N GLN A 280 10.40 -0.55 -37.56
CA GLN A 280 10.00 -1.60 -38.49
C GLN A 280 11.22 -2.41 -38.93
N GLY A 281 11.01 -3.67 -39.29
CA GLY A 281 12.03 -4.48 -39.94
C GLY A 281 12.13 -4.15 -41.43
N GLY A 282 13.36 -4.17 -41.94
CA GLY A 282 13.67 -3.81 -43.32
C GLY A 282 13.03 -4.73 -44.35
N ASN A 283 12.46 -4.13 -45.39
CA ASN A 283 11.84 -4.86 -46.49
C ASN A 283 12.89 -5.40 -47.45
N ALA A 284 12.80 -6.69 -47.78
CA ALA A 284 13.70 -7.34 -48.72
C ALA A 284 12.98 -7.79 -49.99
N ALA A 285 13.61 -7.58 -51.13
CA ALA A 285 13.15 -7.99 -52.45
C ALA A 285 14.20 -8.88 -53.13
N GLY A 286 13.85 -9.51 -54.25
CA GLY A 286 14.76 -10.35 -55.04
C GLY A 286 14.39 -11.83 -55.04
N MET A 287 15.31 -12.64 -55.59
CA MET A 287 15.15 -14.10 -55.67
C MET A 287 15.28 -14.79 -54.30
N PHE A 288 16.37 -14.54 -53.58
CA PHE A 288 16.65 -15.16 -52.27
C PHE A 288 16.73 -14.09 -51.19
N ALA A 289 15.60 -13.76 -50.56
CA ALA A 289 15.55 -12.57 -49.72
C ALA A 289 14.60 -12.66 -48.52
N ASN A 290 15.13 -12.40 -47.32
CA ASN A 290 14.40 -12.42 -46.04
C ASN A 290 14.15 -10.99 -45.53
N GLY A 291 12.94 -10.71 -45.06
CA GLY A 291 12.64 -9.46 -44.38
C GLY A 291 13.21 -9.42 -42.97
N GLY A 292 13.69 -8.25 -42.54
CA GLY A 292 14.25 -8.05 -41.21
C GLY A 292 13.18 -8.14 -40.11
N GLY A 293 13.54 -8.60 -38.92
CA GLY A 293 12.67 -8.53 -37.75
C GLY A 293 12.44 -7.08 -37.30
N GLY A 294 11.23 -6.74 -36.87
CA GLY A 294 10.94 -5.43 -36.27
C GLY A 294 11.43 -5.37 -34.82
N GLY A 295 11.83 -4.17 -34.39
CA GLY A 295 12.37 -3.92 -33.06
C GLY A 295 11.32 -4.04 -31.96
N ALA A 296 11.77 -4.40 -30.75
CA ALA A 296 10.90 -4.39 -29.57
C ALA A 296 10.51 -2.96 -29.19
N GLY A 297 9.31 -2.75 -28.65
CA GLY A 297 8.91 -1.49 -28.03
C GLY A 297 9.50 -1.35 -26.62
N GLY A 298 9.87 -0.14 -26.25
CA GLY A 298 10.39 0.17 -24.91
C GLY A 298 9.34 0.06 -23.81
N ASN A 299 9.78 -0.20 -22.59
CA ASN A 299 8.93 -0.29 -21.41
C ASN A 299 8.40 1.11 -21.01
N SER A 300 7.25 1.20 -20.34
CA SER A 300 6.86 2.46 -19.69
C SER A 300 7.54 2.60 -18.33
N GLY A 301 7.93 3.82 -17.97
CA GLY A 301 8.67 4.09 -16.74
C GLY A 301 7.78 3.99 -15.50
N ASP A 302 8.35 3.53 -14.39
CA ASP A 302 7.68 3.57 -13.08
C ASP A 302 7.41 5.01 -12.62
N GLY A 303 6.43 5.18 -11.74
CA GLY A 303 6.20 6.42 -11.03
C GLY A 303 7.31 6.75 -10.03
N GLY A 304 7.56 8.04 -9.80
CA GLY A 304 8.52 8.48 -8.81
C GLY A 304 8.03 8.26 -7.37
N ARG A 305 8.91 7.83 -6.46
CA ARG A 305 8.58 7.74 -5.03
C ARG A 305 8.21 9.11 -4.45
N GLY A 306 7.23 9.16 -3.55
CA GLY A 306 6.89 10.35 -2.77
C GLY A 306 8.04 10.81 -1.86
N GLY A 307 8.12 12.10 -1.58
CA GLY A 307 9.12 12.65 -0.66
C GLY A 307 8.78 12.30 0.78
N GLY A 308 9.78 11.90 1.58
CA GLY A 308 9.58 11.70 3.01
C GLY A 308 9.19 13.00 3.74
N GLY A 309 8.39 12.89 4.78
CA GLY A 309 7.97 13.99 5.63
C GLY A 309 9.12 14.59 6.45
N ALA A 310 8.94 15.83 6.91
CA ALA A 310 9.92 16.49 7.77
C ALA A 310 9.90 15.90 9.19
N ILE A 311 11.08 15.55 9.72
CA ILE A 311 11.26 15.38 11.17
C ILE A 311 10.82 16.68 11.86
N GLY A 312 10.13 16.56 13.00
CA GLY A 312 9.63 17.68 13.79
C GLY A 312 10.64 18.80 14.09
N ASP A 313 10.16 20.02 14.27
CA ASP A 313 10.96 21.19 14.63
C ASP A 313 10.78 21.55 16.11
N ALA A 314 11.79 21.22 16.91
CA ALA A 314 11.84 21.48 18.34
C ALA A 314 11.71 22.97 18.75
N ALA A 315 11.80 23.91 17.80
CA ALA A 315 11.60 25.34 18.02
C ALA A 315 10.19 25.86 17.65
N THR A 316 9.40 25.16 16.82
CA THR A 316 8.06 25.64 16.42
C THR A 316 6.95 24.59 16.34
N ARG A 317 7.25 23.31 16.10
CA ARG A 317 6.28 22.22 15.88
C ARG A 317 6.89 20.88 16.31
N GLY A 318 6.40 20.31 17.42
CA GLY A 318 6.87 19.00 17.88
C GLY A 318 6.65 17.90 16.84
N SER A 319 5.43 17.77 16.33
CA SER A 319 5.03 16.63 15.49
C SER A 319 5.71 16.63 14.12
N GLY A 320 5.95 15.43 13.58
CA GLY A 320 6.48 15.24 12.23
C GLY A 320 5.51 15.70 11.14
N GLY A 321 6.03 15.95 9.95
CA GLY A 321 5.24 16.21 8.75
C GLY A 321 4.90 14.92 8.00
N ASN A 322 3.77 14.91 7.30
CA ASN A 322 3.32 13.73 6.57
C ASN A 322 4.16 13.47 5.29
N GLY A 323 4.25 12.21 4.89
CA GLY A 323 4.87 11.79 3.65
C GLY A 323 4.10 12.25 2.40
N GLY A 324 4.81 12.52 1.31
CA GLY A 324 4.22 12.82 0.02
C GLY A 324 3.71 11.57 -0.69
N THR A 325 2.68 11.70 -1.54
CA THR A 325 2.17 10.56 -2.30
C THR A 325 3.13 10.15 -3.42
N GLY A 326 3.14 8.86 -3.76
CA GLY A 326 3.82 8.34 -4.93
C GLY A 326 3.24 8.88 -6.24
N GLY A 327 4.08 8.90 -7.28
CA GLY A 327 3.69 9.25 -8.64
C GLY A 327 3.11 8.07 -9.40
N ASN A 328 2.34 8.34 -10.45
CA ASN A 328 1.75 7.29 -11.29
C ASN A 328 2.76 6.72 -12.29
N ALA A 329 2.53 5.49 -12.75
CA ALA A 329 3.23 4.87 -13.87
C ALA A 329 3.14 5.70 -15.17
N GLY A 330 4.04 5.41 -16.12
CA GLY A 330 3.97 5.95 -17.47
C GLY A 330 2.79 5.41 -18.27
N SER A 331 2.03 6.33 -18.89
CA SER A 331 0.70 6.08 -19.48
C SER A 331 0.62 5.07 -20.63
N SER A 332 1.74 4.68 -21.25
CA SER A 332 1.77 3.77 -22.40
C SER A 332 3.15 3.15 -22.64
N VAL A 333 3.17 1.90 -23.06
CA VAL A 333 4.38 1.21 -23.55
C VAL A 333 4.69 1.56 -24.99
N GLY A 334 5.92 1.27 -25.40
CA GLY A 334 6.31 1.19 -26.79
C GLY A 334 5.62 0.02 -27.50
N VAL A 335 5.17 0.28 -28.73
CA VAL A 335 4.67 -0.76 -29.63
C VAL A 335 5.85 -1.35 -30.40
N GLY A 336 5.98 -2.67 -30.43
CA GLY A 336 7.00 -3.39 -31.22
C GLY A 336 6.70 -3.32 -32.72
N GLY A 337 7.71 -2.95 -33.51
CA GLY A 337 7.61 -2.71 -34.94
C GLY A 337 7.29 -3.97 -35.74
N ALA A 338 6.60 -3.81 -36.86
CA ALA A 338 6.30 -4.92 -37.77
C ALA A 338 7.58 -5.45 -38.42
N GLY A 339 7.63 -6.75 -38.69
CA GLY A 339 8.72 -7.33 -39.49
C GLY A 339 8.57 -6.98 -40.97
N GLY A 340 9.70 -6.89 -41.65
CA GLY A 340 9.78 -6.55 -43.07
C GLY A 340 9.25 -7.64 -43.99
N THR A 341 8.84 -7.22 -45.19
CA THR A 341 8.45 -8.14 -46.27
C THR A 341 9.66 -8.85 -46.89
N ALA A 342 9.40 -9.94 -47.62
CA ALA A 342 10.41 -10.86 -48.14
C ALA A 342 10.25 -11.09 -49.66
N GLY A 343 11.32 -11.60 -50.29
CA GLY A 343 11.36 -11.89 -51.72
C GLY A 343 10.72 -13.22 -52.12
N LEU A 344 11.10 -13.72 -53.31
CA LEU A 344 10.48 -14.91 -53.91
C LEU A 344 10.77 -16.20 -53.13
N VAL A 345 11.98 -16.35 -52.61
CA VAL A 345 12.43 -17.45 -51.75
C VAL A 345 13.00 -16.84 -50.48
N GLY A 346 12.20 -16.80 -49.42
CA GLY A 346 12.62 -16.27 -48.13
C GLY A 346 11.47 -16.16 -47.13
N GLN A 347 11.77 -15.67 -45.93
CA GLN A 347 10.80 -15.51 -44.84
C GLN A 347 10.62 -14.04 -44.46
N GLN A 348 9.39 -13.67 -44.12
CA GLN A 348 9.05 -12.35 -43.58
C GLN A 348 9.59 -12.21 -42.16
N GLY A 349 9.94 -10.98 -41.79
CA GLY A 349 10.38 -10.70 -40.43
C GLY A 349 9.30 -10.98 -39.39
N ALA A 350 9.72 -11.35 -38.18
CA ALA A 350 8.84 -11.30 -37.02
C ALA A 350 8.54 -9.84 -36.63
N ARG A 351 7.33 -9.57 -36.14
CA ARG A 351 7.04 -8.33 -35.40
C ARG A 351 7.76 -8.39 -34.05
N GLY A 352 8.35 -7.27 -33.61
CA GLY A 352 8.93 -7.14 -32.27
C GLY A 352 7.88 -7.24 -31.16
N SER A 353 8.32 -7.52 -29.94
CA SER A 353 7.44 -7.51 -28.76
C SER A 353 7.03 -6.08 -28.40
N ASP A 354 5.79 -5.89 -27.96
CA ASP A 354 5.37 -4.68 -27.25
C ASP A 354 6.07 -4.63 -25.87
N GLY A 355 6.36 -3.41 -25.38
CA GLY A 355 7.07 -3.20 -24.11
C GLY A 355 6.22 -3.56 -22.88
N THR A 356 6.86 -3.63 -21.71
CA THR A 356 6.19 -3.87 -20.42
C THR A 356 5.77 -2.59 -19.73
N LEU A 357 4.75 -2.69 -18.87
CA LEU A 357 4.13 -1.57 -18.17
C LEU A 357 4.81 -1.30 -16.83
N GLY A 358 5.14 -0.03 -16.57
CA GLY A 358 5.66 0.44 -15.29
C GLY A 358 4.61 0.45 -14.18
N ASN A 359 5.09 0.54 -12.94
CA ASN A 359 4.29 0.51 -11.72
C ASN A 359 4.09 1.94 -11.16
N GLY A 360 3.14 2.10 -10.25
CA GLY A 360 3.07 3.29 -9.41
C GLY A 360 4.30 3.39 -8.50
N GLY A 361 4.80 4.60 -8.27
CA GLY A 361 5.87 4.84 -7.30
C GLY A 361 5.35 4.75 -5.87
N ASP A 362 6.21 4.37 -4.93
CA ASP A 362 5.81 4.24 -3.52
C ASP A 362 5.49 5.59 -2.86
N GLY A 363 4.77 5.56 -1.75
CA GLY A 363 4.63 6.71 -0.86
C GLY A 363 5.95 7.11 -0.22
N GLY A 364 6.07 8.38 0.16
CA GLY A 364 7.10 8.85 1.07
C GLY A 364 6.73 8.52 2.51
N ASP A 365 7.73 8.22 3.35
CA ASP A 365 7.52 7.90 4.76
C ASP A 365 7.15 9.15 5.57
N GLY A 366 6.39 9.00 6.65
CA GLY A 366 6.08 10.05 7.60
C GLY A 366 7.30 10.49 8.39
N GLY A 367 7.39 11.78 8.73
CA GLY A 367 8.49 12.29 9.55
C GLY A 367 8.33 11.93 11.02
N ASP A 368 9.43 11.64 11.72
CA ASP A 368 9.44 11.44 13.18
C ASP A 368 9.05 12.73 13.91
N GLY A 369 8.31 12.59 15.02
CA GLY A 369 8.12 13.68 15.98
C GLY A 369 9.40 14.00 16.76
N VAL A 370 9.47 15.19 17.37
CA VAL A 370 10.57 15.58 18.26
C VAL A 370 10.12 16.21 19.57
N SER A 371 10.97 16.07 20.59
CA SER A 371 10.89 16.81 21.85
C SER A 371 11.19 18.29 21.62
N GLY A 372 10.20 19.16 21.79
CA GLY A 372 10.42 20.61 21.76
C GLY A 372 11.14 21.15 22.99
N ALA A 373 11.96 22.20 22.82
CA ALA A 373 12.43 23.01 23.95
C ALA A 373 11.32 23.90 24.55
N TYR A 374 10.14 23.90 23.91
CA TYR A 374 8.95 24.62 24.35
C TYR A 374 7.73 23.66 24.42
N ILE A 375 7.65 22.96 25.54
CA ILE A 375 6.43 22.42 26.17
C ILE A 375 5.74 21.21 25.51
N LEU A 376 5.88 20.96 24.20
CA LEU A 376 5.27 19.79 23.56
C LEU A 376 6.28 18.86 22.88
N ALA A 377 6.14 17.55 23.13
CA ALA A 377 6.66 16.51 22.25
C ALA A 377 5.76 16.40 21.00
N GLY A 378 6.29 15.78 19.95
CA GLY A 378 5.56 15.54 18.70
C GLY A 378 5.14 14.10 18.46
N ASP A 379 3.95 13.93 17.89
CA ASP A 379 3.54 12.70 17.19
C ASP A 379 4.36 12.48 15.92
N GLY A 380 4.37 11.25 15.41
CA GLY A 380 4.83 10.99 14.05
C GLY A 380 3.85 11.53 13.00
N GLY A 381 4.35 11.96 11.85
CA GLY A 381 3.52 12.28 10.68
C GLY A 381 3.03 11.01 9.98
N ASP A 382 1.90 11.08 9.28
CA ASP A 382 1.39 9.92 8.52
C ASP A 382 2.23 9.65 7.26
N GLY A 383 2.30 8.39 6.85
CA GLY A 383 2.89 7.96 5.58
C GLY A 383 2.07 8.40 4.36
N GLY A 384 2.75 8.67 3.25
CA GLY A 384 2.12 9.05 1.98
C GLY A 384 1.50 7.86 1.25
N ALA A 385 0.41 8.08 0.51
CA ALA A 385 -0.21 7.03 -0.30
C ALA A 385 0.66 6.62 -1.51
N GLY A 386 0.60 5.35 -1.90
CA GLY A 386 1.26 4.84 -3.11
C GLY A 386 0.61 5.33 -4.41
N GLY A 387 1.42 5.45 -5.46
CA GLY A 387 0.99 5.89 -6.79
C GLY A 387 0.26 4.81 -7.59
N SER A 388 -0.45 5.20 -8.66
CA SER A 388 -1.24 4.27 -9.48
C SER A 388 -0.47 3.65 -10.64
N GLY A 389 -0.68 2.36 -10.90
CA GLY A 389 -0.12 1.63 -12.04
C GLY A 389 -0.78 1.93 -13.41
N LEU A 390 -1.90 2.66 -13.42
CA LEU A 390 -2.70 3.12 -14.58
C LEU A 390 -3.21 2.05 -15.55
N VAL A 391 -2.31 1.34 -16.22
CA VAL A 391 -2.58 0.31 -17.23
C VAL A 391 -1.69 -0.89 -16.92
N GLY A 392 -2.29 -2.05 -16.59
CA GLY A 392 -1.62 -3.34 -16.32
C GLY A 392 -0.50 -3.44 -15.27
N GLY A 393 0.23 -2.38 -14.95
CA GLY A 393 1.26 -2.34 -13.90
C GLY A 393 0.67 -2.18 -12.51
N ASN A 394 1.45 -2.49 -11.47
CA ASN A 394 0.95 -2.53 -10.09
C ASN A 394 0.86 -1.13 -9.47
N GLY A 395 0.07 -1.00 -8.40
CA GLY A 395 0.14 0.17 -7.52
C GLY A 395 1.43 0.19 -6.70
N GLY A 396 1.94 1.38 -6.40
CA GLY A 396 3.07 1.54 -5.49
C GLY A 396 2.68 1.28 -4.03
N VAL A 397 3.64 0.96 -3.17
CA VAL A 397 3.40 0.68 -1.74
C VAL A 397 3.12 1.99 -0.99
N GLY A 398 2.29 1.96 0.06
CA GLY A 398 2.12 3.09 0.98
C GLY A 398 3.40 3.34 1.80
N GLY A 399 3.75 4.60 2.06
CA GLY A 399 4.87 4.93 2.95
C GLY A 399 4.55 4.61 4.40
N ASP A 400 5.56 4.34 5.22
CA ASP A 400 5.38 4.03 6.65
C ASP A 400 5.07 5.31 7.46
N GLY A 401 4.39 5.16 8.60
CA GLY A 401 4.13 6.24 9.56
C GLY A 401 5.36 6.59 10.40
N GLY A 402 5.57 7.87 10.68
CA GLY A 402 6.69 8.35 11.50
C GLY A 402 6.57 7.94 12.99
N VAL A 403 7.70 7.90 13.70
CA VAL A 403 7.73 7.50 15.12
C VAL A 403 7.36 8.66 16.05
N GLY A 404 6.57 8.38 17.08
CA GLY A 404 6.21 9.34 18.13
C GLY A 404 7.38 9.67 19.07
N SER A 405 7.41 10.90 19.58
CA SER A 405 8.47 11.35 20.51
C SER A 405 8.01 11.50 21.96
N GLY A 406 8.97 11.33 22.88
CA GLY A 406 8.84 11.68 24.30
C GLY A 406 9.70 12.89 24.65
N LEU A 407 9.35 13.61 25.72
CA LEU A 407 10.12 14.78 26.17
C LEU A 407 11.55 14.41 26.65
N ARG A 408 12.40 15.44 26.81
CA ARG A 408 13.68 15.36 27.54
C ARG A 408 13.81 16.58 28.46
N GLU A 409 14.43 16.39 29.61
CA GLU A 409 14.44 17.35 30.74
C GLU A 409 14.96 18.75 30.37
N GLU A 410 14.22 19.79 30.79
CA GLU A 410 14.75 21.05 31.33
C GLU A 410 13.71 21.62 32.35
N PRO A 411 14.12 22.31 33.44
CA PRO A 411 13.28 22.49 34.62
C PRO A 411 12.37 23.74 34.55
N LEU A 412 11.25 23.64 33.84
CA LEU A 412 10.20 24.67 33.82
C LEU A 412 8.94 24.18 34.55
N GLY A 413 8.74 24.68 35.78
CA GLY A 413 7.65 24.29 36.68
C GLY A 413 6.27 24.83 36.30
N LEU A 414 5.74 24.40 35.15
CA LEU A 414 4.39 24.67 34.67
C LEU A 414 3.76 23.35 34.22
N ALA A 415 2.72 22.90 34.92
CA ALA A 415 2.02 21.66 34.58
C ALA A 415 1.23 21.81 33.27
N GLN A 416 1.73 21.21 32.20
CA GLN A 416 0.94 20.83 31.02
C GLN A 416 1.16 19.35 30.73
N PHE A 417 0.06 18.63 30.53
CA PHE A 417 0.03 17.18 30.36
C PHE A 417 0.35 16.78 28.91
N LEU A 418 0.67 15.49 28.72
CA LEU A 418 1.11 14.78 27.48
C LEU A 418 2.62 14.84 27.23
N ALA A 419 3.31 13.74 27.58
CA ALA A 419 4.79 13.64 27.58
C ALA A 419 5.37 12.53 26.66
N ALA A 420 4.53 11.70 26.05
CA ALA A 420 4.92 10.63 25.12
C ALA A 420 3.82 10.46 24.07
N GLN A 421 4.11 10.81 22.82
CA GLN A 421 3.14 10.97 21.74
C GLN A 421 2.91 9.70 20.90
N THR A 422 1.94 9.74 19.98
CA THR A 422 1.63 8.62 19.09
C THR A 422 2.56 8.52 17.89
N GLY A 423 2.70 7.33 17.31
CA GLY A 423 3.19 7.19 15.94
C GLY A 423 2.14 7.63 14.92
N GLY A 424 2.59 8.05 13.73
CA GLY A 424 1.68 8.36 12.61
C GLY A 424 1.08 7.09 12.00
N ASN A 425 0.05 7.24 11.15
CA ASN A 425 -0.49 6.10 10.41
C ASN A 425 0.37 5.77 9.18
N GLY A 426 0.30 4.53 8.70
CA GLY A 426 0.82 4.17 7.39
C GLY A 426 -0.02 4.76 6.25
N GLY A 427 0.60 4.97 5.09
CA GLY A 427 -0.10 5.37 3.88
C GLY A 427 -0.90 4.21 3.26
N THR A 428 -1.95 4.52 2.50
CA THR A 428 -2.65 3.51 1.69
C THR A 428 -1.82 3.13 0.47
N GLY A 429 -1.83 1.85 0.09
CA GLY A 429 -1.24 1.39 -1.16
C GLY A 429 -1.96 1.97 -2.39
N GLY A 430 -1.22 2.07 -3.50
CA GLY A 430 -1.74 2.56 -4.77
C GLY A 430 -2.65 1.55 -5.48
N THR A 431 -3.47 2.02 -6.42
CA THR A 431 -4.29 1.14 -7.27
C THR A 431 -3.50 0.63 -8.47
N GLY A 432 -3.64 -0.66 -8.78
CA GLY A 432 -3.12 -1.26 -9.99
C GLY A 432 -3.79 -0.73 -11.26
N GLY A 433 -3.19 -1.07 -12.40
CA GLY A 433 -3.60 -0.59 -13.71
C GLY A 433 -4.72 -1.42 -14.36
N LEU A 434 -5.57 -0.77 -15.15
CA LEU A 434 -6.60 -1.44 -15.95
C LEU A 434 -5.99 -2.31 -17.06
N SER A 435 -6.58 -3.47 -17.31
CA SER A 435 -6.29 -4.28 -18.50
C SER A 435 -6.97 -3.69 -19.73
N MET A 436 -6.22 -3.48 -20.82
CA MET A 436 -6.76 -2.92 -22.08
C MET A 436 -7.28 -3.97 -23.06
N VAL A 437 -7.15 -5.27 -22.75
CA VAL A 437 -7.52 -6.39 -23.63
C VAL A 437 -8.45 -7.34 -22.88
N ALA A 438 -9.52 -7.78 -23.53
CA ALA A 438 -10.44 -8.75 -22.94
C ALA A 438 -9.72 -10.08 -22.66
N GLY A 439 -9.47 -10.38 -21.38
CA GLY A 439 -8.71 -11.54 -20.92
C GLY A 439 -7.21 -11.29 -20.68
N GLY A 440 -6.72 -10.06 -20.84
CA GLY A 440 -5.39 -9.66 -20.37
C GLY A 440 -5.38 -9.42 -18.86
N VAL A 441 -4.23 -9.62 -18.22
CA VAL A 441 -4.00 -9.39 -16.78
C VAL A 441 -4.11 -7.90 -16.45
N ALA A 442 -4.71 -7.59 -15.30
CA ALA A 442 -4.75 -6.25 -14.72
C ALA A 442 -3.69 -6.13 -13.61
N GLY A 443 -3.25 -4.91 -13.29
CA GLY A 443 -2.28 -4.69 -12.23
C GLY A 443 -2.87 -4.94 -10.85
N GLY A 444 -2.06 -5.50 -9.95
CA GLY A 444 -2.40 -5.63 -8.53
C GLY A 444 -2.33 -4.29 -7.79
N GLY A 445 -3.03 -4.19 -6.67
CA GLY A 445 -2.88 -3.08 -5.73
C GLY A 445 -1.52 -3.14 -5.03
N GLY A 446 -1.00 -1.98 -4.64
CA GLY A 446 0.15 -1.92 -3.73
C GLY A 446 -0.27 -2.23 -2.29
N ASP A 447 0.65 -2.72 -1.47
CA ASP A 447 0.43 -2.88 -0.03
C ASP A 447 0.33 -1.52 0.67
N GLY A 448 -0.39 -1.45 1.79
CA GLY A 448 -0.36 -0.29 2.69
C GLY A 448 0.94 -0.24 3.49
N GLY A 449 1.34 0.97 3.91
CA GLY A 449 2.44 1.17 4.85
C GLY A 449 2.06 0.76 6.28
N ALA A 450 3.06 0.48 7.11
CA ALA A 450 2.88 0.27 8.53
C ALA A 450 2.64 1.60 9.27
N GLY A 451 1.93 1.56 10.39
CA GLY A 451 1.90 2.66 11.35
C GLY A 451 3.25 2.81 12.05
N GLY A 452 3.55 4.00 12.53
CA GLY A 452 4.73 4.27 13.34
C GLY A 452 4.58 3.82 14.79
N ASP A 453 5.69 3.58 15.48
CA ASP A 453 5.69 3.23 16.90
C ASP A 453 5.34 4.43 17.79
N GLY A 454 4.63 4.15 18.89
CA GLY A 454 4.34 5.13 19.94
C GLY A 454 5.55 5.42 20.82
N ALA A 455 5.62 6.64 21.36
CA ALA A 455 6.73 7.06 22.19
C ALA A 455 6.74 6.38 23.56
N ARG A 456 7.93 6.38 24.19
CA ARG A 456 8.08 6.13 25.64
C ARG A 456 8.77 7.28 26.35
N TYR A 457 8.28 7.66 27.52
CA TYR A 457 8.91 8.62 28.43
C TYR A 457 8.92 8.07 29.86
N ILE A 458 10.07 8.11 30.53
CA ILE A 458 10.24 7.72 31.94
C ILE A 458 11.17 8.75 32.59
N ASP A 459 10.65 9.43 33.62
CA ASP A 459 11.40 10.36 34.46
C ASP A 459 12.43 9.64 35.36
N GLY A 460 13.59 10.26 35.51
CA GLY A 460 14.87 9.61 35.79
C GLY A 460 15.20 9.30 37.26
N VAL A 461 14.26 8.94 38.12
CA VAL A 461 14.57 8.58 39.53
C VAL A 461 15.22 7.18 39.59
N PRO A 462 16.53 7.05 39.91
CA PRO A 462 17.22 5.76 39.74
C PRO A 462 16.73 4.70 40.72
N GLY A 463 16.12 3.64 40.19
CA GLY A 463 15.61 2.50 40.96
C GLY A 463 14.13 2.56 41.35
N VAL A 464 13.35 3.50 40.80
CA VAL A 464 11.90 3.63 41.10
C VAL A 464 11.01 3.43 39.86
N GLY A 465 11.46 3.83 38.67
CA GLY A 465 10.79 3.54 37.41
C GLY A 465 10.82 2.04 37.05
N GLY A 466 9.67 1.47 36.67
CA GLY A 466 9.57 0.14 36.08
C GLY A 466 9.74 0.19 34.56
N PRO A 467 9.48 -0.93 33.85
CA PRO A 467 9.54 -0.95 32.38
C PRO A 467 8.42 -0.10 31.77
N GLY A 468 8.78 0.73 30.80
CA GLY A 468 7.83 1.47 29.96
C GLY A 468 8.11 1.25 28.48
N GLN A 469 7.06 0.99 27.72
CA GLN A 469 7.10 0.75 26.28
C GLN A 469 5.90 1.45 25.62
N GLY A 470 6.15 2.25 24.58
CA GLY A 470 5.08 2.66 23.68
C GLY A 470 4.53 1.44 22.94
N GLY A 471 3.31 1.55 22.43
CA GLY A 471 2.72 0.51 21.61
C GLY A 471 3.36 0.48 20.23
N VAL A 472 3.47 -0.70 19.64
CA VAL A 472 3.99 -0.82 18.26
C VAL A 472 2.96 -0.34 17.25
N GLY A 473 3.45 0.14 16.11
CA GLY A 473 2.60 0.44 14.95
C GLY A 473 1.91 -0.81 14.39
N GLY A 474 0.73 -0.62 13.79
CA GLY A 474 0.01 -1.67 13.09
C GLY A 474 0.60 -1.96 11.71
N ALA A 475 0.49 -3.21 11.24
CA ALA A 475 0.91 -3.55 9.88
C ALA A 475 -0.02 -2.93 8.82
N GLY A 476 0.51 -2.57 7.66
CA GLY A 476 -0.31 -2.25 6.49
C GLY A 476 -1.12 -3.45 6.01
N GLY A 477 -2.25 -3.19 5.37
CA GLY A 477 -3.05 -4.20 4.70
C GLY A 477 -2.44 -4.58 3.35
N ALA A 478 -2.68 -5.81 2.89
CA ALA A 478 -2.21 -6.26 1.58
C ALA A 478 -2.99 -5.59 0.43
N GLY A 479 -2.33 -5.31 -0.68
CA GLY A 479 -2.99 -4.97 -1.94
C GLY A 479 -3.74 -6.17 -2.53
N GLU A 480 -4.84 -5.92 -3.26
CA GLU A 480 -5.55 -7.01 -3.95
C GLU A 480 -4.77 -7.48 -5.19
N ALA A 481 -4.73 -8.79 -5.39
CA ALA A 481 -4.08 -9.42 -6.54
C ALA A 481 -4.86 -9.21 -7.86
N ASP A 482 -4.36 -9.73 -8.98
CA ASP A 482 -4.91 -9.50 -10.31
C ASP A 482 -6.31 -10.13 -10.51
N GLY A 483 -7.35 -9.32 -10.27
CA GLY A 483 -8.75 -9.69 -10.47
C GLY A 483 -9.15 -9.76 -11.95
N ALA A 484 -9.81 -10.85 -12.34
CA ALA A 484 -10.27 -11.08 -13.72
C ALA A 484 -11.44 -10.17 -14.15
N GLY A 485 -11.20 -8.87 -14.29
CA GLY A 485 -12.16 -7.89 -14.80
C GLY A 485 -11.97 -6.43 -14.35
N GLY A 486 -11.01 -6.13 -13.47
CA GLY A 486 -10.77 -4.78 -12.94
C GLY A 486 -9.38 -4.65 -12.32
N PRO A 487 -8.98 -3.45 -11.88
CA PRO A 487 -7.69 -3.24 -11.22
C PRO A 487 -7.74 -3.76 -9.78
N GLY A 488 -6.63 -4.30 -9.27
CA GLY A 488 -6.46 -4.51 -7.84
C GLY A 488 -6.35 -3.16 -7.13
N TYR A 489 -7.17 -2.92 -6.10
CA TYR A 489 -7.03 -1.71 -5.28
C TYR A 489 -6.02 -1.98 -4.15
N GLY A 490 -5.29 -0.92 -3.75
CA GLY A 490 -4.25 -1.03 -2.73
C GLY A 490 -4.79 -1.27 -1.32
N GLY A 491 -3.91 -1.78 -0.46
CA GLY A 491 -4.20 -2.04 0.95
C GLY A 491 -4.27 -0.76 1.80
N GLY A 492 -4.95 -0.86 2.94
CA GLY A 492 -5.10 0.24 3.88
C GLY A 492 -3.87 0.43 4.77
N GLY A 493 -3.64 1.66 5.23
CA GLY A 493 -2.56 1.96 6.16
C GLY A 493 -2.74 1.32 7.54
N GLY A 494 -1.64 0.87 8.15
CA GLY A 494 -1.63 0.44 9.55
C GLY A 494 -1.80 1.62 10.51
N GLY A 495 -2.51 1.40 11.61
CA GLY A 495 -2.75 2.42 12.63
C GLY A 495 -1.50 2.75 13.44
N GLY A 496 -1.30 4.00 13.84
CA GLY A 496 -0.15 4.43 14.65
C GLY A 496 -0.19 3.91 16.10
N GLY A 497 0.98 3.59 16.67
CA GLY A 497 1.12 3.08 18.04
C GLY A 497 0.93 4.13 19.15
N GLY A 498 0.40 3.71 20.30
CA GLY A 498 0.05 4.58 21.43
C GLY A 498 1.23 4.95 22.33
N GLY A 499 1.20 6.16 22.90
CA GLY A 499 2.26 6.67 23.78
C GLY A 499 2.24 6.09 25.20
N ALA A 500 3.40 5.99 25.84
CA ALA A 500 3.56 5.52 27.23
C ALA A 500 4.43 6.47 28.06
N ALA A 501 3.89 7.00 29.17
CA ALA A 501 4.56 7.98 30.02
C ALA A 501 4.54 7.62 31.51
N ILE A 502 5.68 7.76 32.19
CA ILE A 502 5.82 7.75 33.65
C ILE A 502 6.59 9.00 34.07
N TYR A 503 6.00 9.92 34.84
CA TYR A 503 6.70 11.14 35.27
C TYR A 503 6.29 11.70 36.63
N SER A 504 7.22 12.43 37.27
CA SER A 504 6.99 13.10 38.55
C SER A 504 7.22 14.61 38.42
N THR A 505 6.37 15.43 39.02
CA THR A 505 6.53 16.88 39.10
C THR A 505 6.31 17.38 40.53
N GLY A 506 6.80 18.58 40.85
CA GLY A 506 6.57 19.22 42.15
C GLY A 506 7.09 18.50 43.41
N GLY A 507 7.83 17.38 43.27
CA GLY A 507 8.25 16.52 44.37
C GLY A 507 7.36 15.28 44.61
N GLY A 508 6.54 14.90 43.62
CA GLY A 508 5.83 13.62 43.59
C GLY A 508 6.74 12.42 43.31
N ASN A 509 6.15 11.24 43.30
CA ASN A 509 6.82 9.95 43.10
C ASN A 509 5.98 9.02 42.23
N ALA A 510 6.24 8.98 40.93
CA ALA A 510 5.64 8.05 39.98
C ALA A 510 6.52 6.80 39.77
N GLY A 511 5.90 5.62 39.70
CA GLY A 511 6.57 4.36 39.42
C GLY A 511 5.60 3.24 39.06
N GLY A 512 6.11 2.12 38.55
CA GLY A 512 5.29 1.04 37.99
C GLY A 512 5.55 0.84 36.50
N THR A 513 4.57 0.27 35.79
CA THR A 513 4.69 -0.15 34.38
C THR A 513 3.69 0.61 33.50
N ALA A 514 4.14 1.23 32.42
CA ALA A 514 3.27 1.91 31.45
C ALA A 514 3.45 1.31 30.04
N ILE A 515 2.36 0.85 29.43
CA ILE A 515 2.36 0.15 28.14
C ILE A 515 1.38 0.86 27.21
N GLY A 516 1.89 1.50 26.16
CA GLY A 516 1.05 2.06 25.10
C GLY A 516 0.33 0.94 24.36
N GLY A 517 -0.92 1.18 23.98
CA GLY A 517 -1.68 0.25 23.16
C GLY A 517 -1.10 0.17 21.76
N ASN A 518 -1.11 -1.02 21.15
CA ASN A 518 -0.63 -1.20 19.78
C ASN A 518 -1.61 -0.58 18.78
N GLY A 519 -1.08 -0.04 17.69
CA GLY A 519 -1.85 0.27 16.50
C GLY A 519 -2.32 -1.01 15.80
N ALA A 520 -3.42 -0.92 15.06
CA ALA A 520 -4.06 -2.08 14.44
C ALA A 520 -3.74 -2.22 12.95
N ALA A 521 -3.96 -3.43 12.41
CA ALA A 521 -3.71 -3.70 11.01
C ALA A 521 -4.66 -2.93 10.09
N GLY A 522 -4.12 -2.43 8.97
CA GLY A 522 -4.89 -1.90 7.85
C GLY A 522 -5.65 -3.02 7.11
N GLY A 523 -6.79 -2.67 6.53
CA GLY A 523 -7.62 -3.61 5.78
C GLY A 523 -6.97 -3.99 4.45
N ALA A 524 -7.17 -5.23 4.01
CA ALA A 524 -6.77 -5.63 2.67
C ALA A 524 -7.55 -4.84 1.60
N GLY A 525 -6.92 -4.61 0.44
CA GLY A 525 -7.60 -4.12 -0.75
C GLY A 525 -8.62 -5.12 -1.29
N SER A 526 -9.33 -4.73 -2.35
CA SER A 526 -10.26 -5.59 -3.07
C SER A 526 -10.31 -5.22 -4.56
N ALA A 527 -11.07 -5.96 -5.37
CA ALA A 527 -11.28 -5.64 -6.79
C ALA A 527 -12.24 -4.43 -7.03
N THR A 528 -12.73 -3.76 -5.98
CA THR A 528 -13.70 -2.66 -6.08
C THR A 528 -13.44 -1.46 -5.17
N ALA A 529 -12.63 -1.63 -4.11
CA ALA A 529 -12.31 -0.58 -3.15
C ALA A 529 -10.93 -0.82 -2.51
N ALA A 530 -10.22 0.26 -2.19
CA ALA A 530 -9.00 0.21 -1.40
C ALA A 530 -9.29 -0.21 0.05
N GLY A 531 -8.27 -0.75 0.72
CA GLY A 531 -8.34 -1.11 2.12
C GLY A 531 -8.46 0.12 3.04
N GLY A 532 -9.20 -0.02 4.14
CA GLY A 532 -9.37 1.04 5.14
C GLY A 532 -8.27 1.04 6.21
N THR A 533 -8.15 2.14 6.95
CA THR A 533 -7.07 2.36 7.91
C THR A 533 -7.33 1.68 9.26
N GLY A 534 -6.31 1.00 9.79
CA GLY A 534 -6.34 0.43 11.13
C GLY A 534 -6.43 1.52 12.21
N GLY A 535 -7.06 1.21 13.35
CA GLY A 535 -7.21 2.14 14.46
C GLY A 535 -5.91 2.43 15.21
N HIS A 536 -5.77 3.64 15.74
CA HIS A 536 -4.65 4.04 16.58
C HIS A 536 -4.61 3.29 17.92
N GLY A 537 -3.39 3.07 18.43
CA GLY A 537 -3.14 2.60 19.77
C GLY A 537 -3.39 3.67 20.84
N GLY A 538 -4.05 3.27 21.93
CA GLY A 538 -4.37 4.12 23.07
C GLY A 538 -3.18 4.37 24.01
N TRP A 539 -3.31 5.39 24.85
CA TRP A 539 -2.21 5.87 25.70
C TRP A 539 -2.13 5.16 27.06
N ALA A 540 -0.92 5.12 27.66
CA ALA A 540 -0.72 4.79 29.06
C ALA A 540 0.05 5.89 29.81
N LEU A 541 -0.45 6.28 30.99
CA LEU A 541 0.09 7.36 31.81
C LEU A 541 0.19 6.98 33.29
N ILE A 542 1.34 7.25 33.92
CA ILE A 542 1.51 7.28 35.37
C ILE A 542 2.13 8.63 35.75
N SER A 543 1.42 9.45 36.53
CA SER A 543 1.81 10.83 36.85
C SER A 543 1.60 11.18 38.32
N ALA A 544 2.64 11.72 38.97
CA ALA A 544 2.58 12.20 40.34
C ALA A 544 3.04 13.68 40.43
N ASP A 545 2.13 14.61 40.71
CA ASP A 545 2.43 16.03 40.85
C ASP A 545 2.34 16.54 42.30
N GLY A 546 3.33 17.32 42.73
CA GLY A 546 3.37 17.93 44.05
C GLY A 546 4.00 17.05 45.15
N ALA A 547 4.54 17.72 46.17
CA ALA A 547 5.35 17.08 47.21
C ALA A 547 4.55 16.06 48.03
N GLY A 548 5.00 14.80 47.99
CA GLY A 548 4.38 13.68 48.71
C GLY A 548 3.34 12.89 47.91
N SER A 549 3.02 13.30 46.68
CA SER A 549 2.11 12.55 45.79
C SER A 549 2.76 11.24 45.35
N VAL A 550 1.99 10.15 45.29
CA VAL A 550 2.48 8.82 44.88
C VAL A 550 1.58 8.24 43.79
N ALA A 551 2.14 7.96 42.61
CA ALA A 551 1.43 7.30 41.52
C ALA A 551 2.07 5.95 41.19
N GLY A 552 1.27 4.90 41.28
CA GLY A 552 1.61 3.53 40.93
C GLY A 552 2.36 2.77 42.03
N GLY A 553 3.64 2.49 41.82
CA GLY A 553 4.45 1.54 42.60
C GLY A 553 4.74 0.23 41.86
N ALA A 554 5.59 -0.63 42.43
CA ALA A 554 6.24 -1.74 41.72
C ALA A 554 5.32 -2.85 41.15
N LEU A 555 4.04 -2.88 41.53
CA LEU A 555 3.03 -3.80 41.01
C LEU A 555 1.95 -3.11 40.16
N SER A 556 1.98 -1.78 40.08
CA SER A 556 0.96 -0.99 39.38
C SER A 556 1.25 -0.93 37.87
N VAL A 557 0.20 -1.02 37.07
CA VAL A 557 0.28 -1.12 35.61
C VAL A 557 -0.76 -0.21 34.97
N ALA A 558 -0.34 0.62 34.01
CA ALA A 558 -1.23 1.31 33.08
C ALA A 558 -1.03 0.70 31.67
N THR A 559 -2.09 0.32 30.98
CA THR A 559 -2.07 -0.27 29.64
C THR A 559 -3.13 0.36 28.77
N GLY A 560 -2.70 1.10 27.74
CA GLY A 560 -3.58 1.70 26.74
C GLY A 560 -4.25 0.62 25.89
N GLY A 561 -5.47 0.89 25.43
CA GLY A 561 -6.19 -0.06 24.58
C GLY A 561 -5.51 -0.20 23.22
N ALA A 562 -5.45 -1.40 22.65
CA ALA A 562 -5.06 -1.52 21.24
C ALA A 562 -6.16 -0.95 20.32
N GLY A 563 -5.78 -0.42 19.16
CA GLY A 563 -6.74 0.01 18.14
C GLY A 563 -7.58 -1.14 17.58
N GLY A 564 -8.69 -0.79 16.95
CA GLY A 564 -9.54 -1.74 16.22
C GLY A 564 -9.00 -2.07 14.84
N ALA A 565 -9.21 -3.30 14.36
CA ALA A 565 -8.75 -3.71 13.04
C ALA A 565 -9.62 -3.15 11.91
N ALA A 566 -8.99 -2.83 10.77
CA ALA A 566 -9.69 -2.60 9.52
C ALA A 566 -9.82 -3.90 8.72
N ILE A 567 -10.99 -4.12 8.11
CA ILE A 567 -11.30 -5.30 7.29
C ILE A 567 -11.92 -4.83 5.97
N GLY A 568 -11.29 -5.18 4.85
CA GLY A 568 -11.63 -4.58 3.55
C GLY A 568 -11.52 -3.06 3.64
N SER A 569 -12.54 -2.34 3.18
CA SER A 569 -12.62 -0.87 3.21
C SER A 569 -13.10 -0.25 4.54
N GLY A 570 -13.28 -1.05 5.61
CA GLY A 570 -13.71 -0.54 6.93
C GLY A 570 -12.58 0.14 7.71
N VAL A 571 -12.94 0.99 8.69
CA VAL A 571 -11.99 1.78 9.49
C VAL A 571 -12.05 1.35 10.96
N GLY A 572 -10.90 1.07 11.56
CA GLY A 572 -10.81 0.70 12.97
C GLY A 572 -10.95 1.89 13.94
N GLY A 573 -11.65 1.69 15.06
CA GLY A 573 -11.74 2.68 16.13
C GLY A 573 -10.44 2.83 16.92
N ALA A 574 -10.23 3.94 17.60
CA ALA A 574 -9.03 4.17 18.40
C ALA A 574 -9.07 3.40 19.74
N GLY A 575 -7.90 3.02 20.25
CA GLY A 575 -7.78 2.44 21.60
C GLY A 575 -7.88 3.49 22.71
N GLY A 576 -8.46 3.11 23.84
CA GLY A 576 -8.69 4.00 24.97
C GLY A 576 -7.42 4.37 25.75
N LEU A 577 -7.49 5.46 26.54
CA LEU A 577 -6.42 5.94 27.42
C LEU A 577 -6.50 5.31 28.81
N ALA A 578 -5.37 4.84 29.34
CA ALA A 578 -5.20 4.32 30.70
C ALA A 578 -4.34 5.27 31.56
N ALA A 579 -4.81 5.64 32.75
CA ALA A 579 -4.10 6.58 33.63
C ALA A 579 -4.04 6.16 35.11
N ILE A 580 -2.89 6.39 35.75
CA ILE A 580 -2.72 6.40 37.22
C ILE A 580 -2.22 7.80 37.61
N LEU A 581 -3.02 8.54 38.37
CA LEU A 581 -2.82 9.97 38.61
C LEU A 581 -2.84 10.30 40.11
N ALA A 582 -1.85 11.05 40.58
CA ALA A 582 -1.83 11.58 41.94
C ALA A 582 -1.41 13.06 41.93
N ASP A 583 -2.18 13.92 42.60
CA ASP A 583 -1.78 15.29 42.91
C ASP A 583 -1.88 15.61 44.41
N SER A 584 -1.28 16.72 44.84
CA SER A 584 -1.50 17.32 46.17
C SER A 584 -1.24 16.40 47.39
N ALA A 585 -0.26 15.51 47.32
CA ALA A 585 0.04 14.45 48.31
C ALA A 585 -0.98 13.29 48.37
N GLY A 586 -1.81 13.13 47.33
CA GLY A 586 -2.61 11.93 47.09
C GLY A 586 -1.78 10.71 46.71
N ASN A 587 -2.39 9.53 46.80
CA ASN A 587 -1.82 8.23 46.46
C ASN A 587 -2.77 7.49 45.51
N ALA A 588 -2.30 7.05 44.34
CA ALA A 588 -3.08 6.26 43.39
C ALA A 588 -2.31 5.03 42.93
N SER A 589 -2.92 3.84 42.88
CA SER A 589 -2.23 2.60 42.47
C SER A 589 -3.19 1.51 41.96
N GLY A 590 -2.65 0.42 41.39
CA GLY A 590 -3.40 -0.74 40.90
C GLY A 590 -3.25 -0.99 39.39
N THR A 591 -4.20 -1.72 38.80
CA THR A 591 -4.17 -2.14 37.38
C THR A 591 -5.17 -1.34 36.56
N VAL A 592 -4.70 -0.56 35.59
CA VAL A 592 -5.54 0.27 34.74
C VAL A 592 -5.36 -0.15 33.29
N THR A 593 -6.41 -0.75 32.71
CA THR A 593 -6.43 -1.22 31.32
C THR A 593 -7.55 -0.48 30.58
N ALA A 594 -7.23 0.23 29.52
CA ALA A 594 -8.23 0.90 28.72
C ALA A 594 -8.84 -0.02 27.66
N GLY A 595 -10.04 0.31 27.20
CA GLY A 595 -10.77 -0.49 26.24
C GLY A 595 -10.13 -0.47 24.85
N HIS A 596 -10.27 -1.58 24.11
CA HIS A 596 -9.84 -1.67 22.73
C HIS A 596 -10.78 -0.90 21.79
N GLY A 597 -10.27 -0.41 20.67
CA GLY A 597 -11.11 0.09 19.58
C GLY A 597 -11.87 -1.06 18.91
N GLY A 598 -13.09 -0.80 18.46
CA GLY A 598 -13.90 -1.75 17.69
C GLY A 598 -13.39 -1.91 16.25
N ALA A 599 -13.60 -3.07 15.65
CA ALA A 599 -13.22 -3.32 14.26
C ALA A 599 -14.20 -2.66 13.27
N GLY A 600 -13.69 -2.21 12.12
CA GLY A 600 -14.51 -1.73 11.01
C GLY A 600 -14.39 -2.66 9.81
N SER A 601 -15.51 -3.13 9.25
CA SER A 601 -15.56 -3.89 7.99
C SER A 601 -16.37 -3.19 6.91
N ASP A 602 -15.97 -3.36 5.64
CA ASP A 602 -16.79 -3.07 4.47
C ASP A 602 -17.34 -1.62 4.39
N GLY A 603 -16.55 -0.65 4.85
CA GLY A 603 -16.92 0.77 4.93
C GLY A 603 -17.67 1.18 6.19
N GLY A 604 -17.73 0.33 7.21
CA GLY A 604 -18.11 0.69 8.58
C GLY A 604 -16.93 1.20 9.40
N THR A 605 -17.20 2.05 10.39
CA THR A 605 -16.22 2.62 11.32
C THR A 605 -16.43 2.05 12.72
N GLY A 606 -15.47 1.29 13.26
CA GLY A 606 -15.55 0.77 14.62
C GLY A 606 -15.53 1.89 15.67
N GLY A 607 -16.17 1.66 16.82
CA GLY A 607 -16.23 2.64 17.92
C GLY A 607 -14.90 2.77 18.68
N ASP A 608 -14.68 3.89 19.35
CA ASP A 608 -13.49 4.12 20.17
C ASP A 608 -13.52 3.35 21.49
N GLY A 609 -12.36 2.96 21.99
CA GLY A 609 -12.17 2.28 23.27
C GLY A 609 -12.29 3.21 24.49
N GLY A 610 -12.93 2.72 25.54
CA GLY A 610 -13.21 3.47 26.76
C GLY A 610 -11.96 3.79 27.60
N VAL A 611 -11.93 5.01 28.14
CA VAL A 611 -10.88 5.50 29.04
C VAL A 611 -10.94 4.79 30.40
N ALA A 612 -9.78 4.45 30.98
CA ALA A 612 -9.67 3.88 32.33
C ALA A 612 -8.74 4.73 33.21
N ALA A 613 -9.12 5.04 34.46
CA ALA A 613 -8.32 5.90 35.33
C ALA A 613 -8.41 5.58 36.84
N ASN A 614 -7.24 5.43 37.49
CA ASN A 614 -7.14 5.50 38.95
C ASN A 614 -6.58 6.88 39.35
N GLY A 615 -7.24 7.61 40.25
CA GLY A 615 -6.90 9.01 40.48
C GLY A 615 -7.11 9.51 41.91
N ALA A 616 -6.07 10.05 42.56
CA ALA A 616 -6.20 10.86 43.77
C ALA A 616 -5.89 12.33 43.43
N LEU A 617 -6.93 13.14 43.18
CA LEU A 617 -6.81 14.47 42.57
C LEU A 617 -7.52 15.58 43.37
N LEU A 618 -7.00 16.81 43.35
CA LEU A 618 -7.59 18.01 43.95
C LEU A 618 -7.88 17.85 45.47
N THR A 619 -6.99 17.20 46.22
CA THR A 619 -7.12 17.05 47.68
C THR A 619 -5.76 16.91 48.38
N THR A 620 -5.58 17.57 49.53
CA THR A 620 -4.35 17.48 50.34
C THR A 620 -4.28 16.13 51.06
N GLY A 621 -3.77 15.11 50.37
CA GLY A 621 -3.89 13.70 50.77
C GLY A 621 -5.15 13.03 50.20
N GLY A 622 -5.11 11.71 50.06
CA GLY A 622 -6.18 10.86 49.51
C GLY A 622 -5.61 9.54 48.97
N THR A 623 -6.39 8.47 48.83
CA THR A 623 -5.89 7.11 48.47
C THR A 623 -6.83 6.34 47.52
N ALA A 624 -6.52 6.30 46.23
CA ALA A 624 -7.26 5.58 45.18
C ALA A 624 -6.56 4.27 44.79
N THR A 625 -7.03 3.10 45.24
CA THR A 625 -6.34 1.82 44.97
C THR A 625 -7.30 0.72 44.52
N GLY A 626 -7.24 0.34 43.25
CA GLY A 626 -8.19 -0.60 42.65
C GLY A 626 -7.82 -0.98 41.21
N ASP A 627 -8.70 -1.69 40.52
CA ASP A 627 -8.49 -2.03 39.11
C ASP A 627 -9.55 -1.35 38.22
N SER A 628 -9.13 -0.66 37.16
CA SER A 628 -10.02 0.03 36.21
C SER A 628 -9.89 -0.57 34.82
N VAL A 629 -11.00 -1.05 34.25
CA VAL A 629 -11.06 -1.69 32.93
C VAL A 629 -12.05 -0.94 32.01
N GLY A 630 -11.55 -0.17 31.05
CA GLY A 630 -12.38 0.51 30.07
C GLY A 630 -13.12 -0.50 29.17
N GLY A 631 -14.36 -0.18 28.78
CA GLY A 631 -15.11 -1.00 27.82
C GLY A 631 -14.54 -0.83 26.42
N ASN A 632 -14.57 -1.87 25.60
CA ASN A 632 -14.16 -1.79 24.19
C ASN A 632 -15.20 -1.01 23.38
N GLY A 633 -14.78 -0.39 22.28
CA GLY A 633 -15.69 0.11 21.26
C GLY A 633 -16.38 -1.05 20.51
N GLY A 634 -17.58 -0.78 19.98
CA GLY A 634 -18.35 -1.75 19.22
C GLY A 634 -17.84 -1.92 17.79
N ASP A 635 -17.95 -3.14 17.25
CA ASP A 635 -17.63 -3.43 15.86
C ASP A 635 -18.68 -2.83 14.89
N ALA A 636 -18.25 -2.42 13.69
CA ALA A 636 -19.12 -1.86 12.67
C ALA A 636 -18.94 -2.55 11.31
N THR A 637 -20.05 -2.99 10.70
CA THR A 637 -20.04 -3.78 9.47
C THR A 637 -20.88 -3.14 8.37
N GLY A 638 -20.27 -2.81 7.24
CA GLY A 638 -20.94 -2.25 6.07
C GLY A 638 -21.00 -0.72 6.04
N THR A 639 -21.14 -0.18 4.82
CA THR A 639 -20.98 1.25 4.52
C THR A 639 -21.81 2.17 5.40
N GLY A 640 -21.13 3.04 6.15
CA GLY A 640 -21.77 4.08 6.98
C GLY A 640 -22.30 3.60 8.33
N SER A 641 -22.09 2.33 8.71
CA SER A 641 -22.26 1.90 10.09
C SER A 641 -21.17 2.50 10.99
N ILE A 642 -21.54 2.86 12.21
CA ILE A 642 -20.60 3.37 13.22
C ILE A 642 -20.82 2.63 14.53
N GLY A 643 -19.78 1.99 15.06
CA GLY A 643 -19.83 1.30 16.35
C GLY A 643 -19.99 2.29 17.50
N GLY A 644 -20.70 1.89 18.56
CA GLY A 644 -20.80 2.71 19.77
C GLY A 644 -19.46 2.76 20.50
N ASN A 645 -19.16 3.86 21.18
CA ASN A 645 -17.91 3.98 21.94
C ASN A 645 -17.98 3.18 23.25
N GLY A 646 -16.84 2.67 23.67
CA GLY A 646 -16.68 1.94 24.91
C GLY A 646 -16.80 2.83 26.15
N GLY A 647 -17.41 2.30 27.20
CA GLY A 647 -17.66 3.02 28.44
C GLY A 647 -16.40 3.30 29.25
N GLY A 648 -16.39 4.42 29.98
CA GLY A 648 -15.29 4.79 30.86
C GLY A 648 -15.21 3.94 32.14
N ALA A 649 -14.02 3.79 32.70
CA ALA A 649 -13.75 3.13 33.98
C ALA A 649 -12.98 4.05 34.94
N ALA A 650 -13.36 4.10 36.22
CA ALA A 650 -12.64 4.91 37.21
C ALA A 650 -12.57 4.33 38.63
N VAL A 651 -11.47 4.60 39.35
CA VAL A 651 -11.36 4.53 40.82
C VAL A 651 -10.73 5.83 41.32
N GLN A 652 -11.53 6.72 41.93
CA GLN A 652 -11.13 8.12 42.18
C GLN A 652 -11.28 8.57 43.65
N VAL A 653 -10.38 9.42 44.14
CA VAL A 653 -10.55 10.26 45.33
C VAL A 653 -10.40 11.73 44.94
N SER A 654 -11.21 12.63 45.48
CA SER A 654 -11.00 14.08 45.36
C SER A 654 -11.60 14.90 46.52
N GLN A 655 -11.34 16.22 46.53
CA GLN A 655 -11.91 17.24 47.44
C GLN A 655 -11.52 17.13 48.93
N ALA A 656 -11.29 15.93 49.47
CA ALA A 656 -10.90 15.67 50.87
C ALA A 656 -10.19 14.29 51.01
N PRO A 657 -9.44 14.05 52.11
CA PRO A 657 -8.36 13.04 52.14
C PRO A 657 -8.78 11.58 52.42
N GLY A 658 -9.83 11.11 51.74
CA GLY A 658 -10.34 9.74 51.92
C GLY A 658 -9.61 8.66 51.13
N SER A 659 -10.25 7.49 51.08
CA SER A 659 -9.86 6.35 50.28
C SER A 659 -11.01 5.88 49.38
N ALA A 660 -10.68 5.41 48.18
CA ALA A 660 -11.57 4.71 47.26
C ALA A 660 -10.87 3.44 46.76
N THR A 661 -11.57 2.30 46.78
CA THR A 661 -11.00 0.98 46.50
C THR A 661 -11.98 0.07 45.77
N GLY A 662 -11.50 -1.03 45.18
CA GLY A 662 -12.33 -1.99 44.42
C GLY A 662 -12.12 -1.87 42.91
N THR A 663 -13.16 -2.04 42.09
CA THR A 663 -13.03 -2.05 40.62
C THR A 663 -13.96 -1.08 39.89
N GLY A 664 -13.45 -0.50 38.79
CA GLY A 664 -14.25 0.19 37.78
C GLY A 664 -14.24 -0.64 36.49
N THR A 665 -15.40 -0.82 35.85
CA THR A 665 -15.49 -1.48 34.53
C THR A 665 -16.45 -0.75 33.62
N GLY A 666 -15.97 -0.24 32.49
CA GLY A 666 -16.83 0.33 31.46
C GLY A 666 -17.70 -0.72 30.77
N GLY A 667 -18.91 -0.33 30.35
CA GLY A 667 -19.74 -1.15 29.48
C GLY A 667 -19.15 -1.21 28.06
N GLN A 668 -19.39 -2.30 27.33
CA GLN A 668 -18.98 -2.40 25.92
C GLN A 668 -19.77 -1.42 25.05
N GLY A 669 -19.17 -0.93 23.97
CA GLY A 669 -19.87 -0.21 22.91
C GLY A 669 -20.75 -1.15 22.06
N GLY A 670 -21.90 -0.66 21.63
CA GLY A 670 -22.84 -1.44 20.81
C GLY A 670 -22.33 -1.67 19.38
N ALA A 671 -22.55 -2.87 18.85
CA ALA A 671 -22.20 -3.20 17.47
C ALA A 671 -23.17 -2.59 16.45
N ALA A 672 -22.70 -2.35 15.22
CA ALA A 672 -23.47 -1.65 14.18
C ALA A 672 -23.44 -2.36 12.81
N SER A 673 -24.59 -2.44 12.13
CA SER A 673 -24.70 -3.00 10.78
C SER A 673 -25.62 -2.18 9.86
N ASN A 674 -25.39 -2.31 8.55
CA ASN A 674 -26.25 -1.78 7.47
C ASN A 674 -26.59 -0.28 7.56
N GLY A 675 -25.67 0.55 8.08
CA GLY A 675 -25.86 2.00 8.25
C GLY A 675 -26.48 2.43 9.59
N GLY A 676 -26.56 1.52 10.57
CA GLY A 676 -26.93 1.85 11.96
C GLY A 676 -25.77 2.43 12.78
N HIS A 677 -26.08 3.00 13.94
CA HIS A 677 -25.12 3.52 14.91
C HIS A 677 -25.27 2.84 16.28
N GLY A 678 -24.23 2.18 16.76
CA GLY A 678 -24.25 1.50 18.06
C GLY A 678 -24.41 2.50 19.23
N GLY A 679 -25.12 2.08 20.28
CA GLY A 679 -25.20 2.85 21.53
C GLY A 679 -23.89 2.80 22.30
N ASN A 680 -23.57 3.83 23.07
CA ASN A 680 -22.31 3.89 23.83
C ASN A 680 -22.38 3.01 25.08
N GLY A 681 -21.24 2.48 25.51
CA GLY A 681 -21.12 1.78 26.79
C GLY A 681 -21.21 2.72 27.99
N GLY A 682 -21.86 2.28 29.06
CA GLY A 682 -22.00 3.06 30.29
C GLY A 682 -20.68 3.24 31.03
N ILE A 683 -20.57 4.33 31.81
CA ILE A 683 -19.40 4.56 32.69
C ILE A 683 -19.55 3.72 33.96
N GLY A 684 -18.54 2.93 34.31
CA GLY A 684 -18.46 2.20 35.58
C GLY A 684 -17.35 2.75 36.48
N GLY A 685 -17.60 2.96 37.77
CA GLY A 685 -16.48 3.34 38.64
C GLY A 685 -16.79 3.57 40.11
N VAL A 686 -15.71 3.56 40.91
CA VAL A 686 -15.72 3.85 42.33
C VAL A 686 -15.20 5.27 42.58
N ALA A 687 -15.83 6.04 43.46
CA ALA A 687 -15.38 7.38 43.80
C ALA A 687 -15.50 7.72 45.30
N SER A 688 -14.57 8.54 45.79
CA SER A 688 -14.58 9.15 47.12
C SER A 688 -14.37 10.67 47.01
N PHE A 689 -15.05 11.42 47.89
CA PHE A 689 -15.13 12.88 47.85
C PHE A 689 -15.03 13.51 49.25
N CYS A 690 -14.47 12.76 50.21
CA CYS A 690 -14.55 13.02 51.64
C CYS A 690 -13.37 12.38 52.38
N ASP A 691 -13.12 12.74 53.64
CA ASP A 691 -12.22 12.06 54.59
C ASP A 691 -12.83 10.69 55.07
N CYS A 692 -13.15 9.85 54.10
CA CYS A 692 -14.05 8.69 54.16
C CYS A 692 -13.46 7.51 53.36
N SER A 693 -13.98 6.28 53.50
CA SER A 693 -13.38 5.10 52.87
C SER A 693 -14.42 4.28 52.11
N THR A 694 -14.35 4.28 50.77
CA THR A 694 -15.24 3.47 49.92
C THR A 694 -14.57 2.23 49.33
N SER A 695 -15.35 1.16 49.16
CA SER A 695 -14.96 -0.08 48.47
C SER A 695 -16.14 -0.65 47.68
N GLY A 696 -15.95 -1.06 46.42
CA GLY A 696 -16.99 -1.76 45.64
C GLY A 696 -16.65 -1.93 44.16
N ASP A 697 -17.60 -2.44 43.36
CA ASP A 697 -17.41 -2.68 41.93
C ASP A 697 -18.43 -1.89 41.08
N GLY A 698 -17.98 -0.82 40.43
CA GLY A 698 -18.80 0.02 39.55
C GLY A 698 -18.71 -0.45 38.11
N ARG A 699 -19.79 -1.01 37.54
CA ARG A 699 -19.83 -1.54 36.17
C ARG A 699 -20.85 -0.83 35.28
N GLY A 700 -20.41 -0.23 34.18
CA GLY A 700 -21.31 0.28 33.15
C GLY A 700 -22.08 -0.85 32.44
N GLY A 701 -23.33 -0.59 32.08
CA GLY A 701 -24.10 -1.43 31.18
C GLY A 701 -23.60 -1.33 29.75
N ASP A 702 -23.73 -2.39 28.97
CA ASP A 702 -23.27 -2.44 27.58
C ASP A 702 -24.25 -1.66 26.67
N GLY A 703 -23.71 -1.00 25.64
CA GLY A 703 -24.48 -0.24 24.65
C GLY A 703 -25.27 -1.14 23.70
N GLY A 704 -26.46 -0.70 23.31
CA GLY A 704 -27.34 -1.44 22.41
C GLY A 704 -26.79 -1.53 20.98
N ALA A 705 -27.04 -2.67 20.32
CA ALA A 705 -26.68 -2.84 18.90
C ALA A 705 -27.63 -2.04 17.97
N ALA A 706 -27.20 -1.79 16.74
CA ALA A 706 -28.02 -1.10 15.74
C ALA A 706 -27.94 -1.73 14.34
N ASP A 707 -29.09 -2.02 13.74
CA ASP A 707 -29.19 -2.55 12.37
C ASP A 707 -30.07 -1.68 11.45
N GLY A 708 -29.47 -1.19 10.36
CA GLY A 708 -30.13 -0.46 9.30
C GLY A 708 -30.00 1.06 9.40
N VAL A 709 -30.08 1.73 8.23
CA VAL A 709 -29.88 3.17 8.07
C VAL A 709 -30.73 3.99 9.04
N GLY A 710 -30.05 4.78 9.89
CA GLY A 710 -30.69 5.68 10.85
C GLY A 710 -31.16 5.03 12.15
N SER A 711 -30.98 3.72 12.32
CA SER A 711 -31.15 3.10 13.64
C SER A 711 -30.03 3.47 14.58
N VAL A 712 -30.38 3.62 15.85
CA VAL A 712 -29.44 3.95 16.92
C VAL A 712 -29.69 3.02 18.11
N GLY A 713 -28.66 2.36 18.59
CA GLY A 713 -28.74 1.56 19.81
C GLY A 713 -28.86 2.47 21.03
N GLY A 714 -29.56 2.03 22.07
CA GLY A 714 -29.61 2.78 23.32
C GLY A 714 -28.24 2.82 23.99
N ASP A 715 -27.89 3.95 24.63
CA ASP A 715 -26.70 4.00 25.48
C ASP A 715 -26.87 3.09 26.71
N GLY A 716 -25.80 2.44 27.14
CA GLY A 716 -25.75 1.67 28.38
C GLY A 716 -25.73 2.56 29.61
N GLY A 717 -26.41 2.14 30.67
CA GLY A 717 -26.49 2.89 31.92
C GLY A 717 -25.15 2.94 32.66
N GLY A 718 -24.88 4.02 33.39
CA GLY A 718 -23.72 4.07 34.28
C GLY A 718 -23.85 3.10 35.46
N GLY A 719 -22.72 2.60 35.98
CA GLY A 719 -22.63 1.81 37.21
C GLY A 719 -21.69 2.45 38.21
N ALA A 720 -22.22 3.33 39.04
CA ALA A 720 -21.41 4.18 39.93
C ALA A 720 -21.48 3.67 41.38
N VAL A 721 -20.31 3.57 42.04
CA VAL A 721 -20.15 3.31 43.50
C VAL A 721 -19.46 4.51 44.17
N GLN A 722 -20.17 5.31 44.97
CA GLN A 722 -19.78 6.69 45.34
C GLN A 722 -19.75 6.95 46.87
N ALA A 723 -19.53 8.21 47.27
CA ALA A 723 -19.29 8.64 48.67
C ALA A 723 -19.97 9.99 49.01
N LEU A 724 -19.21 11.09 49.18
CA LEU A 724 -19.65 12.49 49.43
C LEU A 724 -19.71 12.89 50.93
N GLY A 725 -19.79 14.21 51.19
CA GLY A 725 -18.94 14.96 52.13
C GLY A 725 -18.86 14.55 53.62
N THR A 726 -17.65 14.62 54.19
CA THR A 726 -17.35 14.40 55.63
C THR A 726 -17.64 15.62 56.52
N GLY A 727 -17.99 15.48 57.80
CA GLY A 727 -17.64 14.40 58.75
C GLY A 727 -18.31 13.03 58.61
N SER A 728 -17.72 12.03 59.25
CA SER A 728 -18.02 10.58 59.13
C SER A 728 -17.77 10.04 57.72
N GLY A 729 -17.55 8.73 57.57
CA GLY A 729 -17.26 8.15 56.26
C GLY A 729 -17.60 6.66 56.20
N PHE A 730 -18.48 6.29 55.27
CA PHE A 730 -19.03 4.95 55.11
C PHE A 730 -18.59 4.30 53.77
N ILE A 731 -19.11 3.09 53.52
CA ILE A 731 -19.17 2.26 52.31
C ILE A 731 -18.13 1.15 52.07
N THR A 732 -18.60 -0.11 52.06
CA THR A 732 -17.75 -1.30 51.81
C THR A 732 -18.55 -2.46 51.20
N GLY A 733 -18.68 -2.47 49.86
CA GLY A 733 -19.37 -3.50 49.07
C GLY A 733 -20.87 -3.21 48.93
N GLY A 734 -21.34 -2.28 48.10
CA GLY A 734 -20.68 -1.72 46.91
C GLY A 734 -20.92 -2.59 45.66
N THR A 735 -21.79 -2.12 44.76
CA THR A 735 -22.12 -2.60 43.38
C THR A 735 -23.36 -1.79 42.91
N ALA A 736 -23.73 -1.65 41.63
CA ALA A 736 -23.39 -2.46 40.46
C ALA A 736 -23.55 -1.71 39.12
N THR A 737 -23.23 -2.43 38.05
CA THR A 737 -24.08 -2.67 36.87
C THR A 737 -25.20 -1.66 36.58
N GLY A 738 -24.92 -0.70 35.69
CA GLY A 738 -25.97 -0.09 34.88
C GLY A 738 -26.62 -1.12 33.95
N GLY A 739 -27.88 -0.88 33.58
CA GLY A 739 -28.60 -1.73 32.63
C GLY A 739 -28.08 -1.55 31.21
N ASN A 740 -28.20 -2.57 30.37
CA ASN A 740 -27.77 -2.49 28.98
C ASN A 740 -28.74 -1.62 28.16
N GLY A 741 -28.24 -0.99 27.09
CA GLY A 741 -29.08 -0.29 26.12
C GLY A 741 -29.83 -1.26 25.20
N GLY A 742 -31.06 -0.89 24.81
CA GLY A 742 -31.87 -1.69 23.89
C GLY A 742 -31.41 -1.58 22.43
N ALA A 743 -31.80 -2.53 21.59
CA ALA A 743 -31.39 -2.57 20.18
C ALA A 743 -32.20 -1.61 19.28
N GLY A 744 -31.51 -0.88 18.39
CA GLY A 744 -32.12 -0.10 17.32
C GLY A 744 -32.26 -0.90 16.03
N SER A 745 -33.42 -0.88 15.38
CA SER A 745 -33.67 -1.59 14.12
C SER A 745 -34.55 -0.82 13.14
N GLY A 746 -34.25 -0.90 11.84
CA GLY A 746 -35.12 -0.40 10.77
C GLY A 746 -35.42 1.10 10.80
N GLY A 747 -34.46 1.93 11.23
CA GLY A 747 -34.61 3.38 11.41
C GLY A 747 -35.19 3.81 12.77
N ALA A 748 -35.51 2.85 13.66
CA ALA A 748 -35.95 3.13 15.03
C ALA A 748 -34.78 3.02 16.03
N HIS A 749 -34.97 3.60 17.21
CA HIS A 749 -33.95 3.68 18.27
C HIS A 749 -34.27 2.76 19.45
N GLY A 750 -33.25 2.13 20.04
CA GLY A 750 -33.36 1.45 21.32
C GLY A 750 -33.50 2.43 22.48
N GLY A 751 -34.10 1.99 23.58
CA GLY A 751 -34.15 2.76 24.82
C GLY A 751 -32.79 2.74 25.53
N ALA A 752 -32.43 3.81 26.22
CA ALA A 752 -31.22 3.85 27.06
C ALA A 752 -31.37 2.93 28.28
N GLY A 753 -30.27 2.32 28.71
CA GLY A 753 -30.19 1.54 29.94
C GLY A 753 -30.29 2.42 31.19
N GLY A 754 -30.96 1.94 32.22
CA GLY A 754 -31.06 2.61 33.51
C GLY A 754 -29.72 2.62 34.23
N ILE A 755 -29.45 3.67 35.03
CA ILE A 755 -28.22 3.75 35.83
C ILE A 755 -28.33 2.76 37.01
N GLY A 756 -27.26 2.02 37.30
CA GLY A 756 -27.02 1.38 38.59
C GLY A 756 -26.24 2.37 39.46
N LYS A 757 -26.88 2.94 40.48
CA LYS A 757 -26.31 4.09 41.22
C LYS A 757 -26.34 3.88 42.72
N VAL A 758 -25.17 3.92 43.35
CA VAL A 758 -24.98 4.21 44.80
C VAL A 758 -23.58 4.73 45.10
N GLU A 759 -23.24 5.36 46.20
CA GLU A 759 -23.75 5.34 47.59
C GLU A 759 -23.33 6.68 48.23
N GLY A 760 -23.71 7.00 49.48
CA GLY A 760 -23.12 8.22 50.06
C GLY A 760 -23.69 8.96 51.27
N ASP A 761 -23.21 10.21 51.31
CA ASP A 761 -23.45 11.40 52.15
C ASP A 761 -23.28 11.36 53.69
N GLY A 762 -22.74 12.46 54.21
CA GLY A 762 -22.25 12.58 55.58
C GLY A 762 -22.50 13.92 56.28
N ALA A 763 -21.50 14.38 57.04
CA ALA A 763 -21.58 15.36 58.14
C ALA A 763 -22.54 14.97 59.30
N SER A 764 -23.05 13.73 59.30
CA SER A 764 -23.72 13.05 60.42
C SER A 764 -23.39 11.55 60.36
N PHE A 765 -24.24 10.63 60.85
CA PHE A 765 -23.90 9.19 60.89
C PHE A 765 -23.80 8.55 59.49
N TYR A 766 -22.71 7.82 59.24
CA TYR A 766 -22.35 6.95 58.00
C TYR A 766 -21.82 3.97 58.12
N SER A 767 -22.06 2.99 57.18
CA SER A 767 -21.81 1.53 57.21
C SER A 767 -21.74 1.03 55.75
N ILE A 768 -22.55 0.02 55.42
CA ILE A 768 -23.17 -0.35 54.11
C ILE A 768 -22.23 -0.38 52.90
N SER A 769 -21.71 -1.52 52.46
CA SER A 769 -21.99 -2.91 52.88
C SER A 769 -23.39 -3.42 52.49
N GLY A 770 -23.83 -3.04 51.29
CA GLY A 770 -25.03 -3.46 50.58
C GLY A 770 -25.62 -2.27 49.83
N GLY A 771 -25.05 -1.78 48.72
CA GLY A 771 -24.56 -2.54 47.58
C GLY A 771 -25.67 -2.86 46.55
N SER A 772 -25.31 -3.48 45.43
CA SER A 772 -26.24 -3.96 44.39
C SER A 772 -27.39 -3.02 43.96
N ALA A 773 -27.07 -1.87 43.37
CA ALA A 773 -27.97 -1.20 42.43
C ALA A 773 -27.81 -1.76 41.00
N THR A 774 -28.80 -2.47 40.45
CA THR A 774 -28.80 -2.86 39.03
C THR A 774 -29.76 -1.97 38.22
N GLY A 775 -29.26 -1.27 37.22
CA GLY A 775 -30.12 -0.54 36.28
C GLY A 775 -31.02 -1.47 35.48
N GLY A 776 -32.27 -1.07 35.23
CA GLY A 776 -33.15 -1.80 34.30
C GLY A 776 -32.62 -1.67 32.87
N ASN A 777 -32.81 -2.69 32.02
CA ASN A 777 -32.34 -2.60 30.63
C ASN A 777 -33.22 -1.64 29.82
N GLY A 778 -32.65 -1.00 28.81
CA GLY A 778 -33.41 -0.28 27.81
C GLY A 778 -34.23 -1.24 26.96
N GLY A 779 -35.46 -0.87 26.64
CA GLY A 779 -36.31 -1.67 25.74
C GLY A 779 -35.79 -1.62 24.31
N ASP A 780 -35.95 -2.71 23.56
CA ASP A 780 -35.66 -2.71 22.12
C ASP A 780 -36.62 -1.79 21.35
N SER A 781 -36.16 -1.31 20.19
CA SER A 781 -37.05 -0.74 19.18
C SER A 781 -38.11 -1.75 18.70
N GLY A 782 -39.27 -1.26 18.30
CA GLY A 782 -40.25 -2.08 17.57
C GLY A 782 -39.78 -2.35 16.14
N ALA A 783 -40.22 -3.46 15.56
CA ALA A 783 -39.78 -3.84 14.21
C ALA A 783 -40.25 -2.82 13.15
N PRO A 784 -39.48 -2.59 12.07
CA PRO A 784 -39.98 -1.82 10.93
C PRO A 784 -41.20 -2.50 10.30
N GLY A 785 -42.12 -1.68 9.81
CA GLY A 785 -43.22 -2.13 8.95
C GLY A 785 -42.75 -2.27 7.49
N VAL A 786 -43.70 -2.22 6.55
CA VAL A 786 -43.41 -2.32 5.11
C VAL A 786 -43.44 -0.95 4.43
N GLY A 787 -42.42 -0.68 3.61
CA GLY A 787 -42.20 0.63 3.01
C GLY A 787 -41.41 1.54 3.95
N THR A 788 -41.81 2.81 4.09
CA THR A 788 -41.17 3.81 4.97
C THR A 788 -41.68 3.77 6.41
N ALA A 789 -42.14 2.61 6.87
CA ALA A 789 -42.83 2.43 8.14
C ALA A 789 -41.82 2.15 9.28
N ILE A 790 -41.43 3.18 10.01
CA ILE A 790 -40.47 3.04 11.13
C ILE A 790 -41.19 2.47 12.37
N GLY A 791 -40.49 1.61 13.11
CA GLY A 791 -40.96 1.09 14.41
C GLY A 791 -40.96 2.16 15.51
N GLY A 792 -41.57 1.84 16.65
CA GLY A 792 -41.52 2.69 17.82
C GLY A 792 -40.15 2.62 18.50
N ALA A 793 -39.71 3.73 19.11
CA ALA A 793 -38.53 3.70 19.95
C ALA A 793 -38.75 2.85 21.21
N GLY A 794 -37.70 2.21 21.70
CA GLY A 794 -37.74 1.50 22.99
C GLY A 794 -37.88 2.46 24.18
N GLY A 795 -38.51 1.99 25.26
CA GLY A 795 -38.59 2.71 26.51
C GLY A 795 -37.24 2.69 27.26
N ALA A 796 -36.92 3.76 27.99
CA ALA A 796 -35.73 3.76 28.85
C ALA A 796 -35.88 2.78 30.03
N GLY A 797 -34.77 2.17 30.44
CA GLY A 797 -34.70 1.34 31.63
C GLY A 797 -34.80 2.17 32.92
N GLY A 798 -35.43 1.58 33.95
CA GLY A 798 -35.62 2.22 35.25
C GLY A 798 -34.32 2.38 36.03
N LEU A 799 -34.28 3.35 36.95
CA LEU A 799 -33.15 3.54 37.84
C LEU A 799 -32.99 2.33 38.78
N GLY A 800 -31.82 1.70 38.74
CA GLY A 800 -31.31 0.88 39.83
C GLY A 800 -30.89 1.82 40.94
N GLN A 801 -31.75 1.98 41.94
CA GLN A 801 -31.55 2.94 43.02
C GLN A 801 -31.36 2.24 44.34
N VAL A 802 -30.19 2.43 44.91
CA VAL A 802 -29.90 2.27 46.33
C VAL A 802 -29.56 3.72 46.76
N GLU A 803 -28.98 3.97 47.91
CA GLU A 803 -29.47 3.99 49.27
C GLU A 803 -28.40 4.81 50.00
N MET A 804 -28.80 5.63 50.96
CA MET A 804 -27.83 6.43 51.68
C MET A 804 -28.41 6.92 52.99
N ASP A 805 -27.51 7.04 53.94
CA ASP A 805 -27.80 7.02 55.36
C ASP A 805 -27.83 8.45 55.93
N THR A 806 -27.18 8.72 57.06
CA THR A 806 -27.88 9.04 58.32
C THR A 806 -28.62 7.85 58.96
N GLY A 807 -27.99 6.67 59.04
CA GLY A 807 -28.67 5.47 59.53
C GLY A 807 -27.89 4.16 59.50
N SER A 808 -28.46 3.18 58.80
CA SER A 808 -28.05 1.78 58.66
C SER A 808 -28.97 1.02 57.69
N SER A 809 -28.43 0.35 56.66
CA SER A 809 -29.12 -0.74 55.93
C SER A 809 -28.20 -1.69 55.13
N THR A 810 -27.95 -2.93 55.59
CA THR A 810 -27.19 -3.95 54.83
C THR A 810 -28.13 -4.94 54.16
N ASP A 811 -27.67 -5.66 53.12
CA ASP A 811 -28.41 -6.72 52.36
C ASP A 811 -29.39 -6.21 51.27
N ALA A 812 -29.20 -4.97 50.77
CA ALA A 812 -29.98 -4.38 49.69
C ALA A 812 -29.64 -4.97 48.29
N VAL A 813 -30.68 -5.21 47.47
CA VAL A 813 -30.59 -5.58 46.04
C VAL A 813 -31.71 -4.86 45.29
N SER A 814 -31.45 -3.64 44.84
CA SER A 814 -32.41 -2.85 44.07
C SER A 814 -32.27 -3.08 42.58
N ARG A 815 -33.39 -3.09 41.86
CA ARG A 815 -33.39 -3.08 40.39
C ARG A 815 -34.40 -2.11 39.82
N GLY A 816 -33.98 -1.34 38.82
CA GLY A 816 -34.92 -0.71 37.92
C GLY A 816 -35.65 -1.75 37.07
N GLY A 817 -36.91 -1.48 36.73
CA GLY A 817 -37.63 -2.29 35.76
C GLY A 817 -37.08 -2.09 34.34
N ASP A 818 -37.16 -3.09 33.48
CA ASP A 818 -36.74 -2.93 32.08
C ASP A 818 -37.70 -1.98 31.33
N GLY A 819 -37.17 -1.25 30.36
CA GLY A 819 -37.95 -0.46 29.42
C GLY A 819 -38.81 -1.35 28.51
N GLY A 820 -40.00 -0.87 28.19
CA GLY A 820 -40.90 -1.55 27.27
C GLY A 820 -40.35 -1.55 25.84
N VAL A 821 -40.51 -2.66 25.12
CA VAL A 821 -40.18 -2.73 23.68
C VAL A 821 -41.11 -1.79 22.89
N GLY A 822 -40.60 -1.18 21.82
CA GLY A 822 -41.41 -0.39 20.90
C GLY A 822 -42.52 -1.19 20.22
N GLY A 823 -43.56 -0.49 19.77
CA GLY A 823 -44.58 -1.05 18.89
C GLY A 823 -44.08 -1.19 17.45
N ASP A 824 -44.57 -2.18 16.71
CA ASP A 824 -44.10 -2.42 15.33
C ASP A 824 -44.66 -1.36 14.36
N GLY A 825 -43.92 -1.08 13.29
CA GLY A 825 -44.34 -0.18 12.21
C GLY A 825 -45.55 -0.70 11.44
N GLY A 826 -46.39 0.21 10.95
CA GLY A 826 -47.66 -0.11 10.31
C GLY A 826 -47.53 -0.70 8.90
N ALA A 827 -48.57 -1.43 8.48
CA ALA A 827 -48.78 -1.76 7.08
C ALA A 827 -49.22 -0.51 6.28
N PRO A 828 -49.10 -0.49 4.93
CA PRO A 828 -49.35 0.71 4.14
C PRO A 828 -50.85 0.81 3.82
N GLY A 829 -51.44 1.98 4.01
CA GLY A 829 -52.82 2.24 3.62
C GLY A 829 -53.04 3.64 3.05
N ALA A 830 -54.30 4.02 2.91
CA ALA A 830 -54.73 5.16 2.09
C ALA A 830 -54.19 6.53 2.56
N ASN A 831 -53.75 6.63 3.81
CA ASN A 831 -53.21 7.85 4.43
C ASN A 831 -51.67 7.77 4.67
N GLY A 832 -51.01 6.68 4.28
CA GLY A 832 -49.59 6.42 4.57
C GLY A 832 -49.38 5.17 5.44
N THR A 833 -48.22 5.11 6.09
CA THR A 833 -47.79 4.06 7.02
C THR A 833 -47.73 4.61 8.44
N GLY A 834 -48.42 3.99 9.41
CA GLY A 834 -48.32 4.38 10.81
C GLY A 834 -46.94 4.07 11.41
N VAL A 835 -46.43 4.98 12.25
CA VAL A 835 -45.20 4.75 13.05
C VAL A 835 -45.55 3.99 14.32
N GLY A 836 -44.68 3.09 14.75
CA GLY A 836 -44.87 2.36 16.02
C GLY A 836 -44.89 3.28 17.25
N GLY A 837 -45.65 2.90 18.28
CA GLY A 837 -45.70 3.63 19.54
C GLY A 837 -44.43 3.41 20.37
N VAL A 838 -43.99 4.44 21.08
CA VAL A 838 -42.82 4.37 21.97
C VAL A 838 -43.11 3.43 23.15
N GLY A 839 -42.14 2.60 23.53
CA GLY A 839 -42.23 1.76 24.72
C GLY A 839 -42.32 2.57 26.02
N GLY A 840 -43.03 2.04 27.02
CA GLY A 840 -43.09 2.68 28.34
C GLY A 840 -41.72 2.63 29.04
N ALA A 841 -41.37 3.67 29.80
CA ALA A 841 -40.18 3.62 30.64
C ALA A 841 -40.35 2.58 31.77
N GLY A 842 -39.26 1.94 32.18
CA GLY A 842 -39.24 1.11 33.39
C GLY A 842 -39.33 1.97 34.66
N GLY A 843 -40.02 1.45 35.68
CA GLY A 843 -40.11 2.11 36.99
C GLY A 843 -38.82 1.98 37.79
N THR A 844 -38.61 2.88 38.75
CA THR A 844 -37.43 2.81 39.64
C THR A 844 -37.55 1.70 40.67
N GLY A 845 -36.43 1.06 41.00
CA GLY A 845 -36.27 0.42 42.32
C GLY A 845 -35.97 1.47 43.39
N GLY A 846 -35.63 1.04 44.60
CA GLY A 846 -35.22 1.92 45.70
C GLY A 846 -34.70 1.17 46.92
N GLU A 847 -34.11 1.95 47.82
CA GLU A 847 -34.15 1.77 49.27
C GLU A 847 -33.90 3.13 49.94
N ASP A 848 -34.37 3.28 51.19
CA ASP A 848 -34.30 4.50 52.02
C ASP A 848 -33.96 4.14 53.48
N GLY A 849 -32.97 3.24 53.67
CA GLY A 849 -32.38 2.90 54.97
C GLY A 849 -33.12 1.84 55.78
N THR A 850 -33.52 0.71 55.17
CA THR A 850 -34.31 -0.33 55.89
C THR A 850 -33.91 -1.80 55.69
N GLY A 851 -33.28 -2.18 54.58
CA GLY A 851 -32.70 -3.50 54.33
C GLY A 851 -33.63 -4.46 53.57
N VAL A 852 -34.47 -3.95 52.66
CA VAL A 852 -35.31 -4.74 51.75
C VAL A 852 -35.42 -4.09 50.36
N GLY A 853 -34.48 -4.42 49.46
CA GLY A 853 -34.36 -3.82 48.12
C GLY A 853 -35.61 -3.84 47.22
N GLY A 854 -35.93 -2.67 46.65
CA GLY A 854 -37.04 -2.47 45.72
C GLY A 854 -36.76 -2.94 44.29
N VAL A 855 -37.78 -3.51 43.64
CA VAL A 855 -37.72 -3.88 42.21
C VAL A 855 -38.81 -3.13 41.46
N GLY A 856 -38.41 -2.18 40.62
CA GLY A 856 -39.31 -1.40 39.76
C GLY A 856 -40.02 -2.27 38.72
N GLY A 857 -41.25 -1.90 38.37
CA GLY A 857 -42.03 -2.61 37.34
C GLY A 857 -41.50 -2.32 35.92
N ASN A 858 -41.54 -3.32 35.04
CA ASN A 858 -41.15 -3.12 33.65
C ASN A 858 -42.15 -2.23 32.89
N GLY A 859 -41.65 -1.49 31.91
CA GLY A 859 -42.45 -0.69 30.99
C GLY A 859 -43.32 -1.54 30.07
N GLY A 860 -44.53 -1.06 29.77
CA GLY A 860 -45.43 -1.69 28.82
C GLY A 860 -44.94 -1.53 27.38
N ARG A 861 -45.22 -2.52 26.52
CA ARG A 861 -44.92 -2.44 25.09
C ARG A 861 -45.66 -1.27 24.44
N GLY A 862 -45.01 -0.56 23.52
CA GLY A 862 -45.69 0.37 22.62
C GLY A 862 -46.72 -0.34 21.72
N GLY A 863 -47.80 0.34 21.37
CA GLY A 863 -48.79 -0.15 20.41
C GLY A 863 -48.26 -0.06 18.98
N ASN A 864 -48.68 -0.97 18.10
CA ASN A 864 -48.23 -0.96 16.70
C ASN A 864 -48.86 0.20 15.90
N GLY A 865 -48.15 0.65 14.86
CA GLY A 865 -48.60 1.73 13.96
C GLY A 865 -49.84 1.34 13.14
N GLY A 866 -50.76 2.29 12.97
CA GLY A 866 -52.01 2.08 12.24
C GLY A 866 -51.84 1.99 10.72
N PHE A 867 -52.71 1.20 10.08
CA PHE A 867 -52.84 1.11 8.62
C PHE A 867 -53.43 2.40 7.99
N ASP A 868 -53.88 3.34 8.81
CA ASP A 868 -54.42 4.65 8.44
C ASP A 868 -53.44 5.80 8.71
N GLY A 869 -52.15 5.48 8.92
CA GLY A 869 -51.12 6.46 9.24
C GLY A 869 -51.07 6.89 10.72
N THR A 870 -51.95 6.37 11.58
CA THR A 870 -51.91 6.72 13.01
C THR A 870 -50.64 6.18 13.68
N VAL A 871 -50.07 6.98 14.59
CA VAL A 871 -48.95 6.56 15.44
C VAL A 871 -49.50 5.64 16.53
N GLY A 872 -48.79 4.55 16.80
CA GLY A 872 -49.16 3.61 17.86
C GLY A 872 -49.16 4.26 19.26
N ALA A 873 -49.98 3.72 20.16
CA ALA A 873 -50.06 4.23 21.53
C ALA A 873 -48.73 4.06 22.29
N VAL A 874 -48.37 5.05 23.12
CA VAL A 874 -47.21 4.94 24.01
C VAL A 874 -47.49 3.88 25.08
N GLY A 875 -46.51 3.02 25.36
CA GLY A 875 -46.60 2.01 26.40
C GLY A 875 -46.75 2.62 27.80
N SER A 876 -47.46 1.94 28.70
CA SER A 876 -47.59 2.38 30.09
C SER A 876 -46.22 2.39 30.78
N ALA A 877 -45.89 3.45 31.51
CA ALA A 877 -44.73 3.44 32.40
C ALA A 877 -44.86 2.29 33.43
N GLY A 878 -43.72 1.72 33.81
CA GLY A 878 -43.61 0.81 34.93
C GLY A 878 -44.01 1.48 36.24
N ALA A 879 -44.39 0.68 37.23
CA ALA A 879 -44.63 1.19 38.57
C ALA A 879 -43.30 1.35 39.32
N ASP A 880 -43.04 2.55 39.83
CA ASP A 880 -41.97 2.78 40.79
C ASP A 880 -42.26 1.97 42.06
N ASN A 881 -41.23 1.33 42.59
CA ASN A 881 -41.31 0.48 43.78
C ASN A 881 -40.09 0.78 44.68
N PRO A 882 -40.05 2.00 45.27
CA PRO A 882 -38.93 2.52 46.03
C PRO A 882 -38.87 2.01 47.48
#